data_AF-A0A9P6D3W8-F1
#
_entry.id   AF-A0A9P6D3W8-F1
#
_cell.length_a   1.000
_cell.length_b   1.000
_cell.length_c   1.000
_cell.angle_alpha   90.00
_cell.angle_beta   90.00
_cell.angle_gamma   90.00
#
_symmetry.space_group_name_H-M   'P 1'
#
loop_
_entity.id
_entity.type
_entity.pdbx_description
1 polymer ?
#
loop_
_entity_poly.entity_id
_entity_poly.type
_entity_poly.pdbx_seq_one_letter_code
_entity_poly.pdbx_strand_id
1 'polypeptide(L)'
;MPFGVRTTEHAATPRERELSKALHEFLVPFVQAVVDPEIKIDVEQRSFSQETTNLIAALKTFISTVVGTAVRTRAEINLEEAHREVTSIEPVNRAVEKVKYTRSVTLDVSRSPYPQYTVQQTLFKALRDHVFNRMPIRLLSFEQRGSSLEITLLEREEILMRLESKLGGLWNTEHPHNGLSEIATQNDAKLIMPFIRAHAAYAILSHTWFRAGPGEVTYSDWINRRFNETDPGYQKLVNFCKVAWKTHKLSFGWMDTICINKDSSSELDESIRSMYNWYRRAAVCVVFLSETYALSNIHQDPWFTRGWTLQELLAPSVLKFYNKNWWPFVQYTKDDKRSSGSEEVRSQITKATTINEAELCDIITEASLSRRMQLAARRDVTREEDMAYSLMGIFDVSMATAYGEGGRRAFSRLLREILSSTSTGIVDLFNWAGRDASSISNILPASPRQFAYRSSSLHLRRDLQFHKPCEPLTLTHAGIRIPILLMPGISVRNEHSAFKPVGEFTATANISATVDDEHIPTTYHLLDSRVSMKDGRGKVIVEDGIKVLAHQYTFAVLNAEMNVLGRIRIPQVCIAVPIACSEKAGSVTDMGNFTRIFTQAPVVFKLLRKRLPQALSYSELHFSGVDLALDALESHGMQLVVKHM
;
A
#
# COMPACT_ATOMS: atom_id res chain seq x y z
N MET A 1 -2.52 -51.94 -2.94
CA MET A 1 -1.32 -51.24 -2.44
C MET A 1 -1.57 -49.74 -2.50
N PRO A 2 -1.52 -49.01 -1.37
CA PRO A 2 -1.34 -47.57 -1.38
C PRO A 2 -0.07 -47.17 -0.61
N PHE A 3 0.73 -46.28 -1.22
CA PHE A 3 1.93 -45.68 -0.65
C PHE A 3 1.53 -44.62 0.40
N GLY A 4 1.99 -44.81 1.65
CA GLY A 4 1.91 -43.81 2.70
C GLY A 4 3.15 -42.93 2.73
N VAL A 5 2.97 -41.61 2.61
CA VAL A 5 4.03 -40.62 2.86
C VAL A 5 4.07 -40.34 4.35
N ARG A 6 5.15 -40.74 5.02
CA ARG A 6 5.48 -40.36 6.40
C ARG A 6 6.15 -38.99 6.39
N THR A 7 5.55 -38.00 7.04
CA THR A 7 6.21 -36.74 7.42
C THR A 7 7.07 -36.99 8.66
N THR A 8 8.39 -36.87 8.54
CA THR A 8 9.33 -36.88 9.67
C THR A 8 9.47 -35.46 10.22
N GLU A 9 8.97 -35.19 11.42
CA GLU A 9 9.36 -34.02 12.21
C GLU A 9 10.83 -34.16 12.60
N HIS A 10 11.69 -33.24 12.15
CA HIS A 10 13.08 -33.18 12.62
C HIS A 10 13.12 -32.58 14.03
N ALA A 11 13.53 -33.39 15.00
CA ALA A 11 13.80 -32.92 16.36
C ALA A 11 15.01 -31.96 16.35
N ALA A 12 14.81 -30.74 16.86
CA ALA A 12 15.85 -29.72 16.96
C ALA A 12 17.09 -30.26 17.69
N THR A 13 18.26 -30.05 17.08
CA THR A 13 19.55 -30.48 17.60
C THR A 13 19.88 -29.77 18.92
N PRO A 14 20.72 -30.35 19.80
CA PRO A 14 21.14 -29.70 21.05
C PRO A 14 21.70 -28.28 20.83
N ARG A 15 22.38 -28.08 19.70
CA ARG A 15 22.94 -26.80 19.25
C ARG A 15 21.86 -25.76 18.96
N GLU A 16 20.80 -26.13 18.24
CA GLU A 16 19.68 -25.22 17.94
C GLU A 16 18.90 -24.83 19.20
N ARG A 17 18.79 -25.76 20.17
CA ARG A 17 18.17 -25.46 21.47
C ARG A 17 18.99 -24.49 22.30
N GLU A 18 20.32 -24.63 22.30
CA GLU A 18 21.21 -23.68 22.99
C GLU A 18 21.13 -22.28 22.37
N LEU A 19 21.12 -22.21 21.02
CA LEU A 19 21.05 -20.95 20.29
C LEU A 19 19.69 -20.24 20.47
N SER A 20 18.59 -21.00 20.41
CA SER A 20 17.25 -20.50 20.66
C SER A 20 17.08 -20.00 22.09
N LYS A 21 17.62 -20.73 23.07
CA LYS A 21 17.61 -20.32 24.48
C LYS A 21 18.42 -19.05 24.71
N ALA A 22 19.63 -18.94 24.13
CA ALA A 22 20.46 -17.76 24.24
C ALA A 22 19.84 -16.52 23.57
N LEU A 23 19.18 -16.69 22.41
CA LEU A 23 18.43 -15.62 21.75
C LEU A 23 17.25 -15.16 22.59
N HIS A 24 16.50 -16.09 23.19
CA HIS A 24 15.37 -15.76 24.04
C HIS A 24 15.82 -15.03 25.32
N GLU A 25 16.89 -15.51 25.97
CA GLU A 25 17.47 -14.88 27.17
C GLU A 25 18.09 -13.50 26.89
N PHE A 26 18.54 -13.23 25.65
CA PHE A 26 19.05 -11.91 25.26
C PHE A 26 17.94 -10.94 24.80
N LEU A 27 17.02 -11.40 23.95
CA LEU A 27 16.02 -10.54 23.31
C LEU A 27 14.91 -10.12 24.28
N VAL A 28 14.51 -10.99 25.21
CA VAL A 28 13.40 -10.69 26.13
C VAL A 28 13.73 -9.55 27.10
N PRO A 29 14.86 -9.56 27.83
CA PRO A 29 15.24 -8.44 28.71
C PRO A 29 15.53 -7.16 27.92
N PHE A 30 16.06 -7.28 26.70
CA PHE A 30 16.33 -6.15 25.83
C PHE A 30 15.04 -5.45 25.37
N VAL A 31 14.03 -6.21 24.92
CA VAL A 31 12.71 -5.67 24.57
C VAL A 31 12.06 -5.01 25.79
N GLN A 32 12.24 -5.57 26.99
CA GLN A 32 11.75 -4.97 28.22
C GLN A 32 12.44 -3.64 28.56
N ALA A 33 13.76 -3.52 28.39
CA ALA A 33 14.49 -2.27 28.65
C ALA A 33 14.26 -1.17 27.61
N VAL A 34 13.87 -1.53 26.37
CA VAL A 34 13.43 -0.55 25.36
C VAL A 34 12.04 0.02 25.70
N VAL A 35 11.22 -0.75 26.43
CA VAL A 35 9.87 -0.35 26.85
C VAL A 35 9.88 0.40 28.19
N ASP A 36 10.85 0.13 29.06
CA ASP A 36 11.02 0.80 30.37
C ASP A 36 12.51 1.13 30.65
N PRO A 37 12.92 2.41 30.55
CA PRO A 37 14.33 2.82 30.63
C PRO A 37 14.95 2.77 32.04
N GLU A 38 14.19 2.45 33.09
CA GLU A 38 14.73 2.28 34.45
C GLU A 38 15.29 0.86 34.73
N ILE A 39 15.07 -0.10 33.81
CA ILE A 39 15.53 -1.48 33.97
C ILE A 39 17.03 -1.60 33.63
N LYS A 40 17.88 -1.78 34.65
CA LYS A 40 19.29 -2.13 34.46
C LYS A 40 19.44 -3.60 34.09
N ILE A 41 19.98 -3.88 32.90
CA ILE A 41 20.29 -5.23 32.44
C ILE A 41 21.66 -5.65 32.97
N ASP A 42 21.69 -6.57 33.93
CA ASP A 42 22.92 -7.21 34.39
C ASP A 42 23.08 -8.56 33.67
N VAL A 43 23.84 -8.56 32.57
CA VAL A 43 24.18 -9.78 31.80
C VAL A 43 25.65 -10.05 32.00
N GLU A 44 26.01 -10.42 33.21
CA GLU A 44 27.29 -11.08 33.48
C GLU A 44 27.04 -12.39 34.24
N GLN A 45 27.83 -13.40 33.86
CA GLN A 45 27.92 -14.74 34.44
C GLN A 45 26.99 -15.82 33.87
N ARG A 46 27.29 -16.28 32.64
CA ARG A 46 27.27 -17.71 32.27
C ARG A 46 28.07 -17.96 30.98
N SER A 47 28.81 -19.06 30.96
CA SER A 47 29.71 -19.44 29.86
C SER A 47 28.92 -20.02 28.68
N PHE A 48 28.59 -19.18 27.70
CA PHE A 48 28.07 -19.62 26.40
C PHE A 48 29.21 -20.05 25.48
N SER A 49 28.90 -20.83 24.43
CA SER A 49 29.86 -21.13 23.37
C SER A 49 30.40 -19.84 22.72
N GLN A 50 31.60 -19.90 22.14
CA GLN A 50 32.24 -18.75 21.48
C GLN A 50 31.39 -18.18 20.33
N GLU A 51 30.71 -19.06 19.58
CA GLU A 51 29.83 -18.69 18.47
C GLU A 51 28.60 -17.91 18.95
N THR A 52 27.98 -18.36 20.05
CA THR A 52 26.84 -17.68 20.68
C THR A 52 27.24 -16.31 21.23
N THR A 53 28.42 -16.21 21.85
CA THR A 53 28.97 -14.95 22.34
C THR A 53 29.22 -13.96 21.20
N ASN A 54 29.76 -14.43 20.06
CA ASN A 54 29.99 -13.60 18.88
C ASN A 54 28.67 -13.10 18.26
N LEU A 55 27.63 -13.95 18.21
CA LEU A 55 26.30 -13.57 17.69
C LEU A 55 25.65 -12.50 18.57
N ILE A 56 25.71 -12.65 19.90
CA ILE A 56 25.18 -11.67 20.86
C ILE A 56 25.94 -10.33 20.73
N ALA A 57 27.27 -10.37 20.57
CA ALA A 57 28.07 -9.17 20.34
C ALA A 57 27.67 -8.44 19.05
N ALA A 58 27.50 -9.17 17.93
CA ALA A 58 27.06 -8.61 16.66
C ALA A 58 25.66 -7.99 16.75
N LEU A 59 24.72 -8.65 17.45
CA LEU A 59 23.38 -8.13 17.71
C LEU A 59 23.42 -6.85 18.56
N LYS A 60 24.23 -6.80 19.63
CA LYS A 60 24.43 -5.59 20.44
C LYS A 60 24.93 -4.42 19.58
N THR A 61 25.91 -4.64 18.71
CA THR A 61 26.45 -3.60 17.82
C THR A 61 25.42 -3.12 16.80
N PHE A 62 24.70 -4.04 16.14
CA PHE A 62 23.64 -3.71 15.19
C PHE A 62 22.56 -2.84 15.84
N ILE A 63 22.09 -3.27 17.01
CA ILE A 63 21.02 -2.60 17.76
C ILE A 63 21.48 -1.21 18.26
N SER A 64 22.68 -1.09 18.82
CA SER A 64 23.22 0.22 19.24
C SER A 64 23.32 1.21 18.07
N THR A 65 23.57 0.71 16.87
CA THR A 65 23.67 1.54 15.65
C THR A 65 22.30 2.00 15.17
N VAL A 66 21.30 1.12 15.21
CA VAL A 66 19.91 1.40 14.79
C VAL A 66 19.17 2.28 15.81
N VAL A 67 19.33 2.03 17.11
CA VAL A 67 18.70 2.84 18.16
C VAL A 67 19.40 4.19 18.30
N GLY A 68 20.73 4.24 18.20
CA GLY A 68 21.49 5.50 18.23
C GLY A 68 21.17 6.44 17.06
N THR A 69 20.80 5.91 15.90
CA THR A 69 20.35 6.69 14.74
C THR A 69 18.90 7.18 14.89
N ALA A 70 18.02 6.39 15.50
CA ALA A 70 16.63 6.76 15.79
C ALA A 70 16.49 7.85 16.87
N VAL A 71 17.38 7.87 17.87
CA VAL A 71 17.39 8.90 18.92
C VAL A 71 17.93 10.24 18.39
N ARG A 72 18.95 10.21 17.50
CA ARG A 72 19.46 11.44 16.84
C ARG A 72 18.45 12.10 15.90
N THR A 73 17.67 11.31 15.15
CA THR A 73 16.62 11.86 14.27
C THR A 73 15.46 12.51 15.03
N ARG A 74 15.29 12.20 16.32
CA ARG A 74 14.23 12.78 17.16
C ARG A 74 14.67 14.05 17.90
N ALA A 75 15.98 14.28 18.06
CA ALA A 75 16.53 15.47 18.73
C ALA A 75 16.79 16.66 17.77
N GLU A 76 16.86 16.44 16.46
CA GLU A 76 17.14 17.49 15.46
C GLU A 76 15.88 18.14 14.83
N ILE A 77 14.67 17.75 15.27
CA ILE A 77 13.44 18.46 14.86
C ILE A 77 13.12 19.50 15.94
N ASN A 78 13.87 20.60 15.94
CA ASN A 78 13.49 21.81 16.66
C ASN A 78 12.82 22.78 15.66
N LEU A 79 11.51 22.96 15.83
CA LEU A 79 10.57 23.48 14.84
C LEU A 79 10.44 25.01 14.81
N GLU A 80 11.35 25.77 15.43
CA GLU A 80 11.21 27.23 15.57
C GLU A 80 12.30 28.06 14.88
N GLU A 81 13.37 27.46 14.35
CA GLU A 81 14.49 28.23 13.75
C GLU A 81 14.41 28.33 12.21
N ALA A 82 13.59 27.51 11.55
CA ALA A 82 13.39 27.55 10.09
C ALA A 82 12.46 28.68 9.60
N HIS A 83 11.90 29.50 10.50
CA HIS A 83 10.96 30.58 10.17
C HIS A 83 11.59 31.99 10.08
N ARG A 84 12.92 32.14 10.20
CA ARG A 84 13.58 33.46 10.13
C ARG A 84 14.45 33.74 8.90
N GLU A 85 14.71 32.78 8.03
CA GLU A 85 15.56 32.99 6.84
C GLU A 85 14.78 33.16 5.51
N VAL A 86 13.48 33.46 5.57
CA VAL A 86 12.64 33.65 4.35
C VAL A 86 12.47 35.13 3.95
N THR A 87 13.14 36.07 4.61
CA THR A 87 13.05 37.50 4.26
C THR A 87 14.43 38.12 4.04
N SER A 88 15.01 37.89 2.88
CA SER A 88 15.65 38.94 2.04
C SER A 88 16.37 38.26 0.88
N ILE A 89 16.12 38.72 -0.35
CA ILE A 89 17.07 38.91 -1.46
C ILE A 89 16.24 39.34 -2.67
N GLU A 90 16.48 40.57 -3.10
CA GLU A 90 15.90 41.23 -4.27
C GLU A 90 16.52 40.77 -5.60
N PRO A 91 15.90 41.07 -6.76
CA PRO A 91 16.15 40.38 -8.02
C PRO A 91 17.25 41.01 -8.86
N VAL A 92 18.11 40.19 -9.47
CA VAL A 92 19.05 40.63 -10.51
C VAL A 92 18.61 40.11 -11.87
N ASN A 93 18.30 41.05 -12.75
CA ASN A 93 17.92 40.86 -14.15
C ASN A 93 19.15 40.86 -15.08
N ARG A 94 19.01 40.14 -16.21
CA ARG A 94 19.82 40.12 -17.46
C ARG A 94 21.10 39.27 -17.49
N ALA A 95 21.10 38.23 -18.35
CA ALA A 95 21.58 38.34 -19.74
C ALA A 95 21.30 37.01 -20.50
N VAL A 96 20.93 37.13 -21.78
CA VAL A 96 20.66 36.02 -22.70
C VAL A 96 21.96 35.64 -23.39
N GLU A 97 22.45 34.42 -23.18
CA GLU A 97 23.49 33.83 -24.03
C GLU A 97 23.19 32.37 -24.42
N LYS A 98 23.48 32.07 -25.69
CA LYS A 98 23.32 30.76 -26.34
C LYS A 98 24.34 29.78 -25.74
N VAL A 99 23.89 28.84 -24.90
CA VAL A 99 24.77 27.80 -24.33
C VAL A 99 24.43 26.43 -24.90
N LYS A 100 25.44 25.72 -25.42
CA LYS A 100 25.41 24.27 -25.68
C LYS A 100 25.30 23.57 -24.32
N TYR A 101 24.15 22.99 -24.02
CA TYR A 101 23.88 22.39 -22.71
C TYR A 101 24.49 21.00 -22.58
N THR A 102 25.72 20.94 -22.07
CA THR A 102 26.26 19.75 -21.41
C THR A 102 26.06 19.97 -19.89
N ARG A 103 25.17 19.20 -19.25
CA ARG A 103 25.11 19.17 -17.77
C ARG A 103 26.46 18.62 -17.29
N SER A 104 27.34 19.45 -16.73
CA SER A 104 28.53 18.98 -16.04
C SER A 104 28.09 18.32 -14.74
N VAL A 105 28.27 17.00 -14.66
CA VAL A 105 28.05 16.23 -13.44
C VAL A 105 29.42 15.82 -12.93
N THR A 106 29.85 16.39 -11.82
CA THR A 106 31.06 15.96 -11.12
C THR A 106 30.71 14.77 -10.23
N LEU A 107 31.27 13.61 -10.54
CA LEU A 107 31.30 12.46 -9.65
C LEU A 107 32.44 12.68 -8.66
N ASP A 108 32.13 12.89 -7.38
CA ASP A 108 33.17 13.03 -6.35
C ASP A 108 33.62 11.65 -5.87
N VAL A 109 34.61 11.09 -6.58
CA VAL A 109 35.17 9.75 -6.35
C VAL A 109 36.28 9.77 -5.29
N SER A 110 36.70 10.96 -4.83
CA SER A 110 37.78 11.12 -3.85
C SER A 110 37.46 10.54 -2.46
N ARG A 111 36.20 10.13 -2.25
CA ARG A 111 35.61 9.69 -0.98
C ARG A 111 35.56 8.18 -0.79
N SER A 112 35.99 7.36 -1.76
CA SER A 112 35.88 5.89 -1.65
C SER A 112 37.15 5.30 -1.02
N PRO A 113 37.02 4.39 -0.02
CA PRO A 113 38.18 3.74 0.63
C PRO A 113 38.87 2.68 -0.26
N TYR A 114 38.40 2.49 -1.49
CA TYR A 114 38.87 1.45 -2.40
C TYR A 114 39.79 2.00 -3.50
N PRO A 115 40.69 1.18 -4.06
CA PRO A 115 41.47 1.54 -5.24
C PRO A 115 40.56 2.02 -6.39
N GLN A 116 41.00 3.03 -7.14
CA GLN A 116 40.26 3.64 -8.26
C GLN A 116 39.61 2.63 -9.21
N TYR A 117 40.33 1.55 -9.55
CA TYR A 117 39.83 0.46 -10.40
C TYR A 117 38.61 -0.27 -9.79
N THR A 118 38.63 -0.52 -8.48
CA THR A 118 37.53 -1.16 -7.74
C THR A 118 36.30 -0.26 -7.70
N VAL A 119 36.49 1.05 -7.58
CA VAL A 119 35.39 2.03 -7.60
C VAL A 119 34.75 2.09 -8.98
N GLN A 120 35.56 2.12 -10.04
CA GLN A 120 35.09 2.10 -11.41
C GLN A 120 34.21 0.86 -11.65
N GLN A 121 34.70 -0.35 -11.37
CA GLN A 121 33.91 -1.59 -11.51
C GLN A 121 32.59 -1.55 -10.73
N THR A 122 32.61 -1.00 -9.52
CA THR A 122 31.41 -0.88 -8.68
C THR A 122 30.38 0.08 -9.28
N LEU A 123 30.82 1.20 -9.85
CA LEU A 123 29.95 2.15 -10.54
C LEU A 123 29.35 1.55 -11.81
N PHE A 124 30.15 0.89 -12.67
CA PHE A 124 29.65 0.21 -13.86
C PHE A 124 28.64 -0.89 -13.52
N LYS A 125 28.90 -1.67 -12.46
CA LYS A 125 27.94 -2.65 -11.95
C LYS A 125 26.64 -1.99 -11.48
N ALA A 126 26.73 -0.93 -10.68
CA ALA A 126 25.55 -0.22 -10.19
C ALA A 126 24.73 0.42 -11.33
N LEU A 127 25.40 0.87 -12.39
CA LEU A 127 24.76 1.37 -13.61
C LEU A 127 23.99 0.25 -14.32
N ARG A 128 24.64 -0.90 -14.55
CA ARG A 128 24.01 -2.08 -15.13
C ARG A 128 22.79 -2.52 -14.32
N ASP A 129 22.94 -2.62 -13.00
CA ASP A 129 21.85 -2.99 -12.10
C ASP A 129 20.69 -1.98 -12.17
N HIS A 130 20.99 -0.69 -12.37
CA HIS A 130 19.96 0.33 -12.59
C HIS A 130 19.22 0.12 -13.90
N VAL A 131 19.94 -0.04 -15.02
CA VAL A 131 19.34 -0.18 -16.35
C VAL A 131 18.45 -1.41 -16.44
N PHE A 132 18.93 -2.57 -15.96
CA PHE A 132 18.21 -3.83 -16.10
C PHE A 132 17.08 -4.02 -15.08
N ASN A 133 17.23 -3.52 -13.85
CA ASN A 133 16.23 -3.75 -12.79
C ASN A 133 15.27 -2.57 -12.57
N ARG A 134 15.55 -1.38 -13.12
CA ARG A 134 14.76 -0.17 -12.82
C ARG A 134 14.24 0.57 -14.05
N MET A 135 14.90 0.45 -15.20
CA MET A 135 14.45 1.12 -16.42
C MET A 135 13.51 0.22 -17.24
N PRO A 136 12.62 0.82 -18.06
CA PRO A 136 11.84 0.08 -19.02
C PRO A 136 12.69 -0.74 -20.00
N ILE A 137 12.07 -1.76 -20.61
CA ILE A 137 12.73 -2.65 -21.58
C ILE A 137 13.29 -1.86 -22.76
N ARG A 138 12.53 -0.85 -23.21
CA ARG A 138 12.96 0.10 -24.25
C ARG A 138 12.60 1.53 -23.89
N LEU A 139 13.39 2.47 -24.39
CA LEU A 139 13.13 3.91 -24.29
C LEU A 139 13.34 4.57 -25.66
N LEU A 140 12.55 5.63 -25.89
CA LEU A 140 12.83 6.58 -26.94
C LEU A 140 14.00 7.46 -26.49
N SER A 141 15.03 7.57 -27.32
CA SER A 141 16.13 8.51 -27.16
C SER A 141 15.97 9.64 -28.16
N PHE A 142 16.18 10.86 -27.68
CA PHE A 142 16.06 12.06 -28.49
C PHE A 142 17.39 12.80 -28.53
N GLU A 143 17.94 12.96 -29.73
CA GLU A 143 19.16 13.73 -29.97
C GLU A 143 18.86 14.90 -30.90
N GLN A 144 19.37 16.08 -30.56
CA GLN A 144 19.24 17.22 -31.43
C GLN A 144 20.28 17.13 -32.56
N ARG A 145 19.82 16.96 -33.80
CA ARG A 145 20.65 17.08 -35.01
C ARG A 145 20.18 18.29 -35.82
N GLY A 146 20.93 19.38 -35.72
CA GLY A 146 20.56 20.65 -36.33
C GLY A 146 19.28 21.25 -35.72
N SER A 147 18.28 21.52 -36.57
CA SER A 147 16.96 22.05 -36.17
C SER A 147 15.94 20.97 -35.82
N SER A 148 16.23 19.70 -36.10
CA SER A 148 15.31 18.57 -35.91
C SER A 148 15.69 17.72 -34.69
N LEU A 149 14.67 17.10 -34.09
CA LEU A 149 14.83 16.13 -33.01
C LEU A 149 14.82 14.73 -33.62
N GLU A 150 15.95 14.05 -33.62
CA GLU A 150 16.03 12.66 -34.06
C GLU A 150 15.55 11.75 -32.94
N ILE A 151 14.57 10.90 -33.24
CA ILE A 151 13.97 9.98 -32.30
C ILE A 151 14.41 8.57 -32.68
N THR A 152 15.02 7.87 -31.73
CA THR A 152 15.46 6.48 -31.88
C THR A 152 14.86 5.64 -30.76
N LEU A 153 14.56 4.38 -31.04
CA LEU A 153 14.10 3.44 -30.02
C LEU A 153 15.32 2.60 -29.60
N LEU A 154 15.60 2.57 -28.30
CA LEU A 154 16.76 1.87 -27.75
C LEU A 154 16.32 0.80 -26.77
N GLU A 155 16.97 -0.36 -26.81
CA GLU A 155 16.85 -1.40 -25.80
C GLU A 155 17.81 -1.17 -24.63
N ARG A 156 17.60 -1.91 -23.52
CA ARG A 156 18.43 -1.80 -22.29
C ARG A 156 19.93 -1.89 -22.55
N GLU A 157 20.37 -2.78 -23.43
CA GLU A 157 21.81 -2.93 -23.73
C GLU A 157 22.38 -1.69 -24.44
N GLU A 158 21.63 -1.11 -25.40
CA GLU A 158 22.03 0.11 -26.09
C GLU A 158 22.03 1.33 -25.16
N ILE A 159 21.05 1.40 -24.24
CA ILE A 159 21.01 2.41 -23.19
C ILE A 159 22.25 2.27 -22.29
N LEU A 160 22.57 1.04 -21.85
CA LEU A 160 23.74 0.78 -21.02
C LEU A 160 25.02 1.23 -21.72
N MET A 161 25.27 0.78 -22.96
CA MET A 161 26.46 1.16 -23.74
C MET A 161 26.63 2.69 -23.85
N ARG A 162 25.53 3.43 -24.10
CA ARG A 162 25.56 4.90 -24.15
C ARG A 162 25.91 5.54 -22.81
N LEU A 163 25.37 5.01 -21.71
CA LEU A 163 25.64 5.52 -20.36
C LEU A 163 27.06 5.17 -19.91
N GLU A 164 27.55 3.97 -20.24
CA GLU A 164 28.91 3.52 -19.96
C GLU A 164 29.95 4.37 -20.69
N SER A 165 29.71 4.69 -21.96
CA SER A 165 30.57 5.61 -22.72
C SER A 165 30.65 7.00 -22.09
N LYS A 166 29.51 7.55 -21.66
CA LYS A 166 29.47 8.84 -20.95
C LYS A 166 30.18 8.78 -19.59
N LEU A 167 30.00 7.69 -18.84
CA LEU A 167 30.63 7.50 -17.54
C LEU A 167 32.15 7.37 -17.68
N GLY A 168 32.63 6.60 -18.67
CA GLY A 168 34.05 6.47 -18.97
C GLY A 168 34.68 7.79 -19.44
N GLY A 169 33.96 8.62 -20.19
CA GLY A 169 34.40 9.95 -20.58
C GLY A 169 34.68 10.90 -19.41
N LEU A 170 33.92 10.79 -18.32
CA LEU A 170 34.15 11.56 -17.08
C LEU A 170 35.43 11.15 -16.34
N TRP A 171 35.90 9.92 -16.57
CA TRP A 171 37.12 9.41 -15.95
C TRP A 171 38.39 9.90 -16.66
N ASN A 172 38.29 10.19 -17.95
CA ASN A 172 39.42 10.53 -18.82
C ASN A 172 39.74 12.03 -18.87
N THR A 173 39.07 12.88 -18.08
CA THR A 173 39.37 14.33 -18.01
C THR A 173 40.38 14.64 -16.91
N GLU A 174 41.55 15.18 -17.29
CA GLU A 174 42.80 15.29 -16.51
C GLU A 174 42.82 16.19 -15.25
N HIS A 175 41.71 16.74 -14.75
CA HIS A 175 41.75 17.64 -13.58
C HIS A 175 40.65 17.37 -12.54
N PRO A 176 40.92 16.62 -11.46
CA PRO A 176 40.07 16.64 -10.28
C PRO A 176 40.32 17.96 -9.54
N HIS A 177 39.48 18.98 -9.79
CA HIS A 177 39.62 20.27 -9.12
C HIS A 177 39.54 20.14 -7.59
N ASN A 178 40.52 20.79 -6.96
CA ASN A 178 40.76 20.93 -5.52
C ASN A 178 39.50 21.18 -4.68
N GLY A 179 39.32 20.35 -3.65
CA GLY A 179 38.31 20.49 -2.61
C GLY A 179 38.29 19.27 -1.68
N LEU A 180 39.48 18.83 -1.25
CA LEU A 180 39.70 17.60 -0.49
C LEU A 180 39.87 17.90 1.00
N SER A 181 38.77 17.90 1.76
CA SER A 181 38.83 17.45 3.15
C SER A 181 37.46 17.06 3.69
N GLU A 182 37.45 15.88 4.30
CA GLU A 182 36.56 15.38 5.35
C GLU A 182 35.31 14.54 5.00
N ILE A 183 35.43 13.27 5.45
CA ILE A 183 34.42 12.28 5.87
C ILE A 183 33.87 11.32 4.79
N ALA A 184 34.20 10.03 4.96
CA ALA A 184 33.39 8.92 4.45
C ALA A 184 33.55 7.63 5.29
N THR A 185 32.45 7.24 5.93
CA THR A 185 32.09 5.83 6.14
C THR A 185 30.69 5.61 5.55
N GLN A 186 30.58 4.63 4.64
CA GLN A 186 29.39 4.00 4.04
C GLN A 186 28.77 4.52 2.70
N ASN A 187 28.70 3.55 1.77
CA ASN A 187 27.72 3.28 0.69
C ASN A 187 28.00 3.83 -0.73
N ASP A 188 28.76 3.08 -1.53
CA ASP A 188 29.15 3.36 -2.93
C ASP A 188 27.94 3.56 -3.88
N ALA A 189 26.78 2.99 -3.56
CA ALA A 189 25.55 3.18 -4.34
C ALA A 189 25.07 4.64 -4.38
N LYS A 190 25.42 5.47 -3.39
CA LYS A 190 25.06 6.90 -3.40
C LYS A 190 25.86 7.71 -4.41
N LEU A 191 27.07 7.26 -4.76
CA LEU A 191 27.99 8.00 -5.64
C LEU A 191 27.50 8.07 -7.08
N ILE A 192 26.84 7.02 -7.59
CA ILE A 192 26.35 6.98 -8.98
C ILE A 192 24.99 7.67 -9.16
N MET A 193 24.25 7.91 -8.08
CA MET A 193 22.88 8.45 -8.16
C MET A 193 22.78 9.83 -8.84
N PRO A 194 23.69 10.79 -8.62
CA PRO A 194 23.70 12.04 -9.37
C PRO A 194 23.86 11.82 -10.89
N PHE A 195 24.77 10.91 -11.30
CA PHE A 195 24.96 10.55 -12.70
C PHE A 195 23.70 9.92 -13.30
N ILE A 196 23.11 8.93 -12.62
CA ILE A 196 21.87 8.28 -13.04
C ILE A 196 20.74 9.32 -13.18
N ARG A 197 20.55 10.20 -12.19
CA ARG A 197 19.51 11.24 -12.24
C ARG A 197 19.72 12.22 -13.39
N ALA A 198 20.97 12.51 -13.75
CA ALA A 198 21.28 13.44 -14.81
C ALA A 198 21.20 12.83 -16.22
N HIS A 199 21.54 11.55 -16.36
CA HIS A 199 21.77 10.93 -17.66
C HIS A 199 20.85 9.75 -18.00
N ALA A 200 20.29 9.06 -17.00
CA ALA A 200 19.39 7.91 -17.19
C ALA A 200 17.92 8.21 -16.85
N ALA A 201 17.61 9.44 -16.46
CA ALA A 201 16.24 9.89 -16.22
C ALA A 201 15.43 9.93 -17.52
N TYR A 202 14.16 9.50 -17.44
CA TYR A 202 13.23 9.47 -18.57
C TYR A 202 11.88 10.12 -18.22
N ALA A 203 11.24 10.69 -19.23
CA ALA A 203 9.83 11.09 -19.16
C ALA A 203 8.94 9.88 -19.48
N ILE A 204 7.74 9.82 -18.92
CA ILE A 204 6.76 8.78 -19.29
C ILE A 204 5.48 9.45 -19.77
N LEU A 205 4.92 8.98 -20.89
CA LEU A 205 3.65 9.48 -21.41
C LEU A 205 2.50 8.72 -20.75
N SER A 206 1.49 9.46 -20.31
CA SER A 206 0.18 8.94 -19.95
C SER A 206 -0.86 9.58 -20.86
N HIS A 207 -1.69 8.78 -21.50
CA HIS A 207 -2.61 9.27 -22.53
C HIS A 207 -3.82 8.35 -22.71
N THR A 208 -4.74 8.76 -23.58
CA THR A 208 -5.75 7.87 -24.16
C THR A 208 -5.47 7.64 -25.63
N TRP A 209 -5.86 6.46 -26.10
CA TRP A 209 -5.76 6.11 -27.51
C TRP A 209 -6.77 6.92 -28.30
N PHE A 210 -6.39 7.38 -29.49
CA PHE A 210 -7.34 8.04 -30.37
C PHE A 210 -8.44 7.06 -30.79
N ARG A 211 -9.70 7.45 -30.56
CA ARG A 211 -10.88 6.62 -30.87
C ARG A 211 -11.28 6.66 -32.34
N ALA A 212 -10.82 7.66 -33.09
CA ALA A 212 -11.14 7.88 -34.50
C ALA A 212 -9.91 8.35 -35.28
N GLY A 213 -9.69 7.78 -36.47
CA GLY A 213 -8.58 8.11 -37.37
C GLY A 213 -7.46 7.05 -37.41
N PRO A 214 -6.38 7.29 -38.19
CA PRO A 214 -5.21 6.40 -38.18
C PRO A 214 -4.67 6.30 -36.75
N GLY A 215 -4.38 5.06 -36.35
CA GLY A 215 -4.05 4.70 -34.97
C GLY A 215 -2.76 5.33 -34.46
N GLU A 216 -2.43 5.01 -33.22
CA GLU A 216 -1.13 5.37 -32.67
C GLU A 216 -0.02 4.53 -33.30
N VAL A 217 1.19 5.09 -33.38
CA VAL A 217 2.36 4.35 -33.85
C VAL A 217 2.66 3.23 -32.84
N THR A 218 2.59 1.99 -33.31
CA THR A 218 2.94 0.82 -32.50
C THR A 218 4.43 0.47 -32.63
N TYR A 219 4.92 -0.43 -31.76
CA TYR A 219 6.26 -1.00 -31.88
C TYR A 219 6.49 -1.59 -33.27
N SER A 220 5.56 -2.41 -33.76
CA SER A 220 5.66 -3.07 -35.06
C SER A 220 5.62 -2.07 -36.21
N ASP A 221 4.83 -0.99 -36.10
CA ASP A 221 4.87 0.11 -37.08
C ASP A 221 6.22 0.81 -37.11
N TRP A 222 6.80 1.06 -35.94
CA TRP A 222 8.10 1.73 -35.83
C TRP A 222 9.23 0.91 -36.46
N ILE A 223 9.33 -0.38 -36.10
CA ILE A 223 10.37 -1.29 -36.62
C ILE A 223 10.25 -1.45 -38.14
N ASN A 224 9.02 -1.59 -38.65
CA ASN A 224 8.78 -1.77 -40.08
C ASN A 224 8.70 -0.45 -40.86
N ARG A 225 8.89 0.71 -40.20
CA ARG A 225 8.74 2.05 -40.78
C ARG A 225 7.38 2.27 -41.46
N ARG A 226 6.31 1.76 -40.85
CA ARG A 226 4.91 1.83 -41.32
C ARG A 226 4.13 2.88 -40.56
N PHE A 227 4.50 4.15 -40.71
CA PHE A 227 3.77 5.27 -40.13
C PHE A 227 3.82 6.45 -41.09
N ASN A 228 2.78 7.27 -41.08
CA ASN A 228 2.77 8.53 -41.81
C ASN A 228 3.05 9.68 -40.83
N GLU A 229 3.99 10.55 -41.19
CA GLU A 229 4.37 11.68 -40.35
C GLU A 229 3.23 12.67 -40.14
N THR A 230 2.24 12.72 -41.03
CA THR A 230 1.07 13.58 -40.88
C THR A 230 0.02 13.02 -39.92
N ASP A 231 0.13 11.75 -39.52
CA ASP A 231 -0.89 11.12 -38.70
C ASP A 231 -0.90 11.69 -37.27
N PRO A 232 -2.10 11.88 -36.67
CA PRO A 232 -2.21 12.39 -35.30
C PRO A 232 -1.43 11.54 -34.29
N GLY A 233 -1.38 10.23 -34.47
CA GLY A 233 -0.61 9.30 -33.64
C GLY A 233 0.90 9.60 -33.66
N TYR A 234 1.47 9.80 -34.85
CA TYR A 234 2.88 10.17 -35.00
C TYR A 234 3.16 11.57 -34.44
N GLN A 235 2.27 12.53 -34.70
CA GLN A 235 2.41 13.88 -34.14
C GLN A 235 2.34 13.89 -32.60
N LYS A 236 1.51 13.02 -32.00
CA LYS A 236 1.48 12.82 -30.54
C LYS A 236 2.85 12.35 -30.02
N LEU A 237 3.43 11.35 -30.66
CA LEU A 237 4.76 10.84 -30.32
C LEU A 237 5.84 11.93 -30.43
N VAL A 238 5.91 12.64 -31.55
CA VAL A 238 6.90 13.69 -31.78
C VAL A 238 6.76 14.83 -30.77
N ASN A 239 5.52 15.25 -30.47
CA ASN A 239 5.28 16.34 -29.52
C ASN A 239 5.59 15.92 -28.07
N PHE A 240 5.31 14.68 -27.68
CA PHE A 240 5.78 14.12 -26.41
C PHE A 240 7.30 14.21 -26.29
N CYS A 241 8.03 13.75 -27.32
CA CYS A 241 9.50 13.79 -27.35
C CYS A 241 10.03 15.23 -27.25
N LYS A 242 9.39 16.17 -27.96
CA LYS A 242 9.72 17.61 -27.88
C LYS A 242 9.50 18.17 -26.47
N VAL A 243 8.40 17.83 -25.81
CA VAL A 243 8.11 18.27 -24.43
C VAL A 243 9.11 17.69 -23.45
N ALA A 244 9.40 16.38 -23.53
CA ALA A 244 10.39 15.72 -22.69
C ALA A 244 11.79 16.36 -22.84
N TRP A 245 12.23 16.60 -24.09
CA TRP A 245 13.52 17.20 -24.39
C TRP A 245 13.60 18.68 -24.01
N LYS A 246 12.70 19.51 -24.54
CA LYS A 246 12.80 20.98 -24.44
C LYS A 246 12.35 21.50 -23.08
N THR A 247 11.25 20.98 -22.54
CA THR A 247 10.64 21.50 -21.31
C THR A 247 11.24 20.82 -20.09
N HIS A 248 11.30 19.48 -20.09
CA HIS A 248 11.77 18.73 -18.92
C HIS A 248 13.28 18.41 -18.93
N LYS A 249 13.99 18.71 -20.03
CA LYS A 249 15.44 18.53 -20.17
C LYS A 249 15.87 17.07 -19.97
N LEU A 250 15.11 16.14 -20.56
CA LEU A 250 15.34 14.70 -20.47
C LEU A 250 15.73 14.13 -21.83
N SER A 251 16.72 13.24 -21.84
CA SER A 251 17.21 12.59 -23.08
C SER A 251 16.40 11.36 -23.48
N PHE A 252 15.62 10.82 -22.55
CA PHE A 252 14.82 9.63 -22.75
C PHE A 252 13.34 9.88 -22.50
N GLY A 253 12.50 9.11 -23.17
CA GLY A 253 11.10 8.99 -22.80
C GLY A 253 10.52 7.63 -23.12
N TRP A 254 9.37 7.35 -22.54
CA TRP A 254 8.68 6.09 -22.66
C TRP A 254 7.23 6.32 -23.06
N MET A 255 6.78 5.52 -24.03
CA MET A 255 5.39 5.45 -24.47
C MET A 255 5.10 3.99 -24.78
N ASP A 256 4.41 3.28 -23.88
CA ASP A 256 3.16 2.71 -24.34
C ASP A 256 3.19 1.81 -25.58
N THR A 257 2.57 2.36 -26.60
CA THR A 257 2.34 1.76 -27.91
C THR A 257 3.62 1.39 -28.65
N ILE A 258 4.70 2.14 -28.45
CA ILE A 258 5.96 1.99 -29.20
C ILE A 258 7.06 1.30 -28.38
N CYS A 259 7.11 1.51 -27.06
CA CYS A 259 8.17 0.94 -26.23
C CYS A 259 7.91 -0.52 -25.84
N ILE A 260 6.66 -0.98 -25.93
CA ILE A 260 6.27 -2.36 -25.64
C ILE A 260 5.99 -3.10 -26.95
N ASN A 261 6.68 -4.21 -27.16
CA ASN A 261 6.33 -5.18 -28.19
C ASN A 261 5.15 -6.02 -27.71
N LYS A 262 3.94 -5.63 -28.11
CA LYS A 262 2.70 -6.29 -27.72
C LYS A 262 2.49 -7.65 -28.42
N ASP A 263 3.31 -7.95 -29.44
CA ASP A 263 3.32 -9.25 -30.14
C ASP A 263 4.16 -10.31 -29.39
N SER A 264 5.01 -9.89 -28.44
CA SER A 264 5.78 -10.77 -27.56
C SER A 264 5.06 -10.97 -26.23
N SER A 265 4.52 -12.17 -25.98
CA SER A 265 3.76 -12.46 -24.77
C SER A 265 4.60 -12.33 -23.48
N SER A 266 5.87 -12.76 -23.52
CA SER A 266 6.78 -12.64 -22.37
C SER A 266 7.11 -11.18 -22.06
N GLU A 267 7.28 -10.36 -23.09
CA GLU A 267 7.58 -8.94 -22.91
C GLU A 267 6.36 -8.15 -22.45
N LEU A 268 5.19 -8.47 -23.00
CA LEU A 268 3.92 -7.90 -22.57
C LEU A 268 3.66 -8.20 -21.09
N ASP A 269 3.92 -9.43 -20.64
CA ASP A 269 3.79 -9.83 -19.24
C ASP A 269 4.76 -9.06 -18.33
N GLU A 270 6.05 -9.00 -18.68
CA GLU A 270 7.04 -8.19 -17.93
C GLU A 270 6.59 -6.72 -17.84
N SER A 271 6.11 -6.18 -18.96
CA SER A 271 5.70 -4.78 -19.07
C SER A 271 4.51 -4.47 -18.17
N ILE A 272 3.47 -5.31 -18.21
CA ILE A 272 2.28 -5.15 -17.37
C ILE A 272 2.64 -5.24 -15.88
N ARG A 273 3.48 -6.20 -15.49
CA ARG A 273 3.93 -6.37 -14.10
C ARG A 273 4.83 -5.23 -13.62
N SER A 274 5.54 -4.56 -14.53
CA SER A 274 6.51 -3.51 -14.21
C SER A 274 5.98 -2.09 -14.34
N MET A 275 4.86 -1.90 -15.03
CA MET A 275 4.38 -0.58 -15.47
C MET A 275 4.22 0.42 -14.32
N TYR A 276 3.63 0.00 -13.21
CA TYR A 276 3.49 0.84 -12.02
C TYR A 276 4.84 1.38 -11.54
N ASN A 277 5.85 0.51 -11.48
CA ASN A 277 7.20 0.89 -11.07
C ASN A 277 7.89 1.80 -12.10
N TRP A 278 7.63 1.61 -13.39
CA TRP A 278 8.13 2.51 -14.44
C TRP A 278 7.50 3.90 -14.34
N TYR A 279 6.19 4.01 -14.06
CA TYR A 279 5.55 5.30 -13.77
C TYR A 279 6.10 5.94 -12.50
N ARG A 280 6.25 5.16 -11.42
CA ARG A 280 6.79 5.62 -10.14
C ARG A 280 8.23 6.15 -10.23
N ARG A 281 9.04 5.57 -11.13
CA ARG A 281 10.46 5.91 -11.31
C ARG A 281 10.73 6.95 -12.39
N ALA A 282 9.75 7.29 -13.21
CA ALA A 282 9.89 8.33 -14.22
C ALA A 282 10.22 9.67 -13.56
N ALA A 283 11.06 10.47 -14.21
CA ALA A 283 11.38 11.81 -13.71
C ALA A 283 10.19 12.76 -13.80
N VAL A 284 9.29 12.53 -14.76
CA VAL A 284 8.00 13.20 -14.92
C VAL A 284 7.05 12.31 -15.69
N CYS A 285 5.80 12.23 -15.24
CA CYS A 285 4.68 11.74 -16.02
C CYS A 285 4.03 12.90 -16.77
N VAL A 286 4.11 12.87 -18.10
CA VAL A 286 3.44 13.83 -18.98
C VAL A 286 2.06 13.27 -19.30
N VAL A 287 1.01 13.89 -18.77
CA VAL A 287 -0.38 13.50 -19.04
C VAL A 287 -0.90 14.34 -20.20
N PHE A 288 -1.21 13.70 -21.32
CA PHE A 288 -1.78 14.35 -22.49
C PHE A 288 -3.30 14.13 -22.55
N LEU A 289 -4.06 15.20 -22.38
CA LEU A 289 -5.52 15.20 -22.46
C LEU A 289 -5.97 15.55 -23.88
N SER A 290 -6.25 14.52 -24.68
CA SER A 290 -6.51 14.67 -26.13
C SER A 290 -7.83 15.35 -26.46
N GLU A 291 -8.76 15.44 -25.51
CA GLU A 291 -10.10 16.02 -25.72
C GLU A 291 -10.33 17.31 -24.93
N THR A 292 -9.32 17.77 -24.18
CA THR A 292 -9.43 18.93 -23.29
C THR A 292 -8.59 20.11 -23.79
N TYR A 293 -9.21 21.28 -23.89
CA TYR A 293 -8.54 22.54 -24.23
C TYR A 293 -8.28 23.43 -23.01
N ALA A 294 -9.25 23.49 -22.11
CA ALA A 294 -9.28 24.42 -20.98
C ALA A 294 -9.24 23.68 -19.63
N LEU A 295 -8.60 24.33 -18.65
CA LEU A 295 -8.35 23.76 -17.32
C LEU A 295 -9.67 23.39 -16.60
N SER A 296 -10.70 24.23 -16.75
CA SER A 296 -12.04 24.02 -16.19
C SER A 296 -12.75 22.74 -16.67
N ASN A 297 -12.29 22.14 -17.79
CA ASN A 297 -12.89 20.94 -18.39
C ASN A 297 -12.06 19.67 -18.19
N ILE A 298 -10.92 19.73 -17.48
CA ILE A 298 -10.06 18.56 -17.22
C ILE A 298 -10.87 17.37 -16.68
N HIS A 299 -11.80 17.62 -15.75
CA HIS A 299 -12.61 16.57 -15.12
C HIS A 299 -13.50 15.77 -16.06
N GLN A 300 -13.72 16.25 -17.30
CA GLN A 300 -14.56 15.60 -18.31
C GLN A 300 -13.76 14.75 -19.29
N ASP A 301 -12.42 14.81 -19.23
CA ASP A 301 -11.58 14.07 -20.17
C ASP A 301 -11.73 12.54 -19.96
N PRO A 302 -11.89 11.75 -21.04
CA PRO A 302 -11.95 10.29 -20.94
C PRO A 302 -10.73 9.65 -20.27
N TRP A 303 -9.62 10.37 -20.14
CA TRP A 303 -8.46 9.92 -19.38
C TRP A 303 -8.82 9.52 -17.94
N PHE A 304 -9.72 10.24 -17.26
CA PHE A 304 -10.06 9.94 -15.86
C PHE A 304 -10.91 8.68 -15.67
N THR A 305 -11.57 8.20 -16.74
CA THR A 305 -12.42 7.00 -16.68
C THR A 305 -11.72 5.74 -17.18
N ARG A 306 -10.51 5.81 -17.75
CA ARG A 306 -9.79 4.62 -18.21
C ARG A 306 -9.16 3.86 -17.04
N GLY A 307 -9.18 2.52 -17.08
CA GLY A 307 -8.64 1.66 -16.01
C GLY A 307 -7.17 1.93 -15.64
N TRP A 308 -6.29 1.85 -16.64
CA TRP A 308 -4.83 2.00 -16.46
C TRP A 308 -4.41 3.37 -15.93
N THR A 309 -5.12 4.44 -16.28
CA THR A 309 -4.74 5.81 -15.90
C THR A 309 -4.83 6.07 -14.39
N LEU A 310 -5.48 5.20 -13.60
CA LEU A 310 -5.42 5.28 -12.13
C LEU A 310 -3.98 5.18 -11.62
N GLN A 311 -3.26 4.14 -12.03
CA GLN A 311 -1.88 4.00 -11.60
C GLN A 311 -0.99 5.07 -12.24
N GLU A 312 -1.30 5.51 -13.44
CA GLU A 312 -0.56 6.58 -14.12
C GLU A 312 -0.73 7.95 -13.43
N LEU A 313 -1.84 8.15 -12.72
CA LEU A 313 -2.08 9.31 -11.84
C LEU A 313 -1.33 9.18 -10.51
N LEU A 314 -1.46 8.01 -9.88
CA LEU A 314 -1.02 7.80 -8.50
C LEU A 314 0.47 7.49 -8.36
N ALA A 315 1.01 6.64 -9.24
CA ALA A 315 2.37 6.12 -9.10
C ALA A 315 3.48 7.19 -9.27
N PRO A 316 3.43 8.09 -10.27
CA PRO A 316 4.53 9.04 -10.50
C PRO A 316 4.73 10.01 -9.34
N SER A 317 5.98 10.33 -9.00
CA SER A 317 6.26 11.37 -7.99
C SER A 317 6.02 12.79 -8.50
N VAL A 318 6.14 12.98 -9.82
CA VAL A 318 5.97 14.27 -10.50
C VAL A 318 5.06 14.03 -11.70
N LEU A 319 3.99 14.82 -11.80
CA LEU A 319 3.03 14.69 -12.90
C LEU A 319 2.68 16.07 -13.46
N LYS A 320 2.57 16.16 -14.79
CA LYS A 320 2.29 17.41 -15.49
C LYS A 320 1.20 17.21 -16.54
N PHE A 321 0.12 17.98 -16.45
CA PHE A 321 -0.98 17.92 -17.42
C PHE A 321 -0.78 18.88 -18.59
N TYR A 322 -1.01 18.35 -19.79
CA TYR A 322 -0.97 19.06 -21.06
C TYR A 322 -2.32 18.93 -21.76
N ASN A 323 -2.77 20.03 -22.35
CA ASN A 323 -3.99 20.06 -23.14
C ASN A 323 -3.75 19.49 -24.54
N LYS A 324 -4.82 19.42 -25.35
CA LYS A 324 -4.79 18.92 -26.73
C LYS A 324 -3.76 19.61 -27.64
N ASN A 325 -3.39 20.86 -27.35
CA ASN A 325 -2.41 21.64 -28.11
C ASN A 325 -0.98 21.50 -27.56
N TRP A 326 -0.73 20.58 -26.63
CA TRP A 326 0.56 20.40 -25.94
C TRP A 326 1.00 21.62 -25.11
N TRP A 327 0.04 22.42 -24.65
CA TRP A 327 0.32 23.47 -23.66
C TRP A 327 0.04 22.95 -22.25
N PRO A 328 0.96 23.20 -21.29
CA PRO A 328 0.71 22.85 -19.90
C PRO A 328 -0.43 23.73 -19.37
N PHE A 329 -1.34 23.14 -18.60
CA PHE A 329 -2.45 23.91 -18.00
C PHE A 329 -1.94 24.95 -16.98
N VAL A 330 -0.86 24.64 -16.28
CA VAL A 330 -0.16 25.55 -15.37
C VAL A 330 1.29 25.68 -15.83
N GLN A 331 1.77 26.87 -16.19
CA GLN A 331 3.07 27.00 -16.88
C GLN A 331 4.29 26.88 -15.96
N TYR A 332 4.21 27.42 -14.75
CA TYR A 332 5.40 27.66 -13.91
C TYR A 332 5.62 26.60 -12.81
N THR A 333 4.76 25.58 -12.75
CA THR A 333 4.88 24.49 -11.77
C THR A 333 5.52 23.26 -12.40
N LYS A 334 6.36 22.55 -11.63
CA LYS A 334 6.98 21.29 -12.08
C LYS A 334 6.08 20.08 -11.86
N ASP A 335 5.24 20.12 -10.83
CA ASP A 335 4.37 19.02 -10.42
C ASP A 335 2.97 19.54 -10.13
N ASP A 336 1.99 19.12 -10.92
CA ASP A 336 0.59 19.52 -10.76
C ASP A 336 -0.10 18.83 -9.58
N LYS A 337 0.53 17.82 -8.96
CA LYS A 337 0.00 17.19 -7.75
C LYS A 337 0.32 17.98 -6.49
N ARG A 338 1.51 18.55 -6.37
CA ARG A 338 1.99 19.12 -5.08
C ARG A 338 2.40 20.59 -5.13
N SER A 339 2.67 21.15 -6.31
CA SER A 339 3.15 22.54 -6.38
C SER A 339 2.07 23.52 -5.93
N SER A 340 2.49 24.57 -5.22
CA SER A 340 1.68 25.77 -5.02
C SER A 340 1.39 26.42 -6.38
N GLY A 341 0.14 26.77 -6.66
CA GLY A 341 -0.32 27.29 -7.96
C GLY A 341 -1.02 26.26 -8.86
N SER A 342 -1.13 25.00 -8.42
CA SER A 342 -1.87 23.94 -9.12
C SER A 342 -3.18 23.54 -8.41
N GLU A 343 -3.71 24.40 -7.53
CA GLU A 343 -4.92 24.15 -6.72
C GLU A 343 -6.14 23.84 -7.59
N GLU A 344 -6.33 24.58 -8.68
CA GLU A 344 -7.44 24.33 -9.59
C GLU A 344 -7.29 22.98 -10.30
N VAL A 345 -6.07 22.56 -10.67
CA VAL A 345 -5.85 21.22 -11.24
C VAL A 345 -6.22 20.13 -10.23
N ARG A 346 -5.82 20.28 -8.97
CA ARG A 346 -6.19 19.36 -7.88
C ARG A 346 -7.71 19.30 -7.67
N SER A 347 -8.39 20.44 -7.73
CA SER A 347 -9.85 20.54 -7.67
C SER A 347 -10.52 19.76 -8.81
N GLN A 348 -10.01 19.90 -10.04
CA GLN A 348 -10.50 19.17 -11.21
C GLN A 348 -10.28 17.65 -11.07
N ILE A 349 -9.12 17.21 -10.57
CA ILE A 349 -8.85 15.78 -10.31
C ILE A 349 -9.82 15.24 -9.26
N THR A 350 -10.06 15.99 -8.18
CA THR A 350 -10.99 15.60 -7.11
C THR A 350 -12.40 15.44 -7.68
N LYS A 351 -12.84 16.38 -8.51
CA LYS A 351 -14.14 16.35 -9.19
C LYS A 351 -14.28 15.14 -10.13
N ALA A 352 -13.20 14.75 -10.81
CA ALA A 352 -13.21 13.63 -11.76
C ALA A 352 -13.18 12.25 -11.08
N THR A 353 -12.50 12.11 -9.94
CA THR A 353 -12.12 10.78 -9.39
C THR A 353 -12.59 10.50 -7.98
N THR A 354 -13.00 11.52 -7.21
CA THR A 354 -13.16 11.50 -5.75
C THR A 354 -11.87 11.43 -4.92
N ILE A 355 -10.68 11.42 -5.55
CA ILE A 355 -9.40 11.43 -4.86
C ILE A 355 -9.22 12.82 -4.24
N ASN A 356 -8.99 12.90 -2.93
CA ASN A 356 -8.76 14.18 -2.26
C ASN A 356 -7.28 14.61 -2.33
N GLU A 357 -6.99 15.84 -1.91
CA GLU A 357 -5.65 16.41 -1.97
C GLU A 357 -4.62 15.63 -1.15
N ALA A 358 -5.00 15.11 0.03
CA ALA A 358 -4.12 14.27 0.83
C ALA A 358 -3.79 12.96 0.10
N GLU A 359 -4.76 12.30 -0.54
CA GLU A 359 -4.53 11.06 -1.32
C GLU A 359 -3.70 11.28 -2.58
N LEU A 360 -3.71 12.48 -3.16
CA LEU A 360 -2.86 12.85 -4.30
C LEU A 360 -1.41 13.10 -3.87
N CYS A 361 -1.23 13.66 -2.68
CA CYS A 361 0.08 14.03 -2.14
C CYS A 361 0.76 12.88 -1.41
N ASP A 362 0.01 12.05 -0.68
CA ASP A 362 0.49 10.98 0.17
C ASP A 362 0.60 9.63 -0.57
N ILE A 363 1.16 8.63 0.10
CA ILE A 363 1.34 7.31 -0.49
C ILE A 363 0.00 6.57 -0.43
N ILE A 364 -0.63 6.34 -1.58
CA ILE A 364 -1.90 5.60 -1.68
C ILE A 364 -1.87 4.21 -1.04
N THR A 365 -0.68 3.63 -0.82
CA THR A 365 -0.54 2.35 -0.10
C THR A 365 -0.96 2.44 1.36
N GLU A 366 -1.04 3.65 1.94
CA GLU A 366 -1.57 3.88 3.28
C GLU A 366 -3.11 3.96 3.31
N ALA A 367 -3.76 4.10 2.14
CA ALA A 367 -5.21 4.06 2.06
C ALA A 367 -5.74 2.63 2.22
N SER A 368 -6.90 2.49 2.85
CA SER A 368 -7.55 1.20 3.09
C SER A 368 -7.81 0.42 1.80
N LEU A 369 -7.83 -0.93 1.88
CA LEU A 369 -8.04 -1.80 0.71
C LEU A 369 -9.29 -1.44 -0.09
N SER A 370 -10.41 -1.25 0.61
CA SER A 370 -11.68 -0.88 -0.01
C SER A 370 -11.65 0.52 -0.62
N ARG A 371 -10.85 1.46 -0.08
CA ARG A 371 -10.67 2.78 -0.68
C ARG A 371 -9.88 2.68 -1.99
N ARG A 372 -8.78 1.93 -2.01
CA ARG A 372 -8.02 1.66 -3.24
C ARG A 372 -8.91 1.01 -4.31
N MET A 373 -9.76 0.05 -3.93
CA MET A 373 -10.74 -0.55 -4.82
C MET A 373 -11.79 0.46 -5.31
N GLN A 374 -12.28 1.32 -4.41
CA GLN A 374 -13.26 2.36 -4.74
C GLN A 374 -12.73 3.32 -5.79
N LEU A 375 -11.45 3.71 -5.74
CA LEU A 375 -10.85 4.56 -6.76
C LEU A 375 -10.94 3.93 -8.15
N ALA A 376 -10.92 2.60 -8.26
CA ALA A 376 -11.08 1.87 -9.52
C ALA A 376 -12.55 1.62 -9.90
N ALA A 377 -13.50 1.85 -8.99
CA ALA A 377 -14.89 1.40 -9.16
C ALA A 377 -15.65 2.06 -10.32
N ARG A 378 -15.26 3.27 -10.73
CA ARG A 378 -15.89 4.02 -11.82
C ARG A 378 -15.03 4.08 -13.09
N ARG A 379 -14.04 3.19 -13.19
CA ARG A 379 -13.18 3.09 -14.37
C ARG A 379 -13.63 1.98 -15.30
N ASP A 380 -13.43 2.23 -16.59
CA ASP A 380 -13.75 1.36 -17.70
C ASP A 380 -12.46 0.84 -18.35
N VAL A 381 -12.55 -0.41 -18.79
CA VAL A 381 -11.45 -1.14 -19.43
C VAL A 381 -11.91 -1.65 -20.78
N THR A 382 -10.98 -1.71 -21.74
CA THR A 382 -11.26 -2.24 -23.08
C THR A 382 -11.16 -3.76 -23.09
N ARG A 383 -10.09 -4.31 -22.50
CA ARG A 383 -9.98 -5.75 -22.22
C ARG A 383 -10.48 -5.99 -20.81
N GLU A 384 -11.39 -6.94 -20.66
CA GLU A 384 -12.05 -7.15 -19.37
C GLU A 384 -11.06 -7.51 -18.25
N GLU A 385 -9.98 -8.23 -18.54
CA GLU A 385 -8.96 -8.62 -17.56
C GLU A 385 -8.14 -7.44 -17.02
N ASP A 386 -8.08 -6.33 -17.77
CA ASP A 386 -7.38 -5.13 -17.32
C ASP A 386 -8.06 -4.52 -16.07
N MET A 387 -9.30 -4.91 -15.73
CA MET A 387 -9.91 -4.54 -14.45
C MET A 387 -9.10 -5.05 -13.25
N ALA A 388 -8.31 -6.11 -13.45
CA ALA A 388 -7.43 -6.69 -12.46
C ALA A 388 -5.97 -6.28 -12.68
N TYR A 389 -5.47 -6.39 -13.91
CA TYR A 389 -4.05 -6.11 -14.22
C TYR A 389 -3.67 -4.65 -13.95
N SER A 390 -4.57 -3.70 -14.21
CA SER A 390 -4.33 -2.28 -13.94
C SER A 390 -4.22 -1.93 -12.45
N LEU A 391 -4.60 -2.85 -11.56
CA LEU A 391 -4.59 -2.66 -10.11
C LEU A 391 -3.39 -3.29 -9.41
N MET A 392 -2.63 -4.18 -10.08
CA MET A 392 -1.53 -4.92 -9.47
C MET A 392 -0.55 -4.02 -8.70
N GLY A 393 -0.09 -2.95 -9.33
CA GLY A 393 0.85 -2.02 -8.68
C GLY A 393 0.26 -1.16 -7.57
N ILE A 394 -1.06 -0.86 -7.61
CA ILE A 394 -1.74 -0.12 -6.53
C ILE A 394 -1.84 -0.97 -5.27
N PHE A 395 -2.01 -2.29 -5.45
CA PHE A 395 -2.09 -3.27 -4.38
C PHE A 395 -0.74 -3.90 -4.02
N ASP A 396 0.33 -3.53 -4.71
CA ASP A 396 1.67 -4.09 -4.57
C ASP A 396 1.69 -5.64 -4.64
N VAL A 397 0.99 -6.18 -5.63
CA VAL A 397 0.91 -7.60 -5.93
C VAL A 397 1.37 -7.89 -7.34
N SER A 398 1.71 -9.15 -7.63
CA SER A 398 2.21 -9.52 -8.94
C SER A 398 1.71 -10.91 -9.36
N MET A 399 0.95 -10.98 -10.45
CA MET A 399 0.46 -12.23 -11.03
C MET A 399 0.73 -12.27 -12.55
N ALA A 400 0.79 -13.46 -13.13
CA ALA A 400 0.99 -13.62 -14.57
C ALA A 400 -0.25 -13.16 -15.35
N THR A 401 -0.06 -12.49 -16.47
CA THR A 401 -1.13 -12.05 -17.37
C THR A 401 -1.60 -13.22 -18.24
N ALA A 402 -2.91 -13.41 -18.30
CA ALA A 402 -3.58 -14.46 -19.05
C ALA A 402 -4.80 -13.87 -19.75
N TYR A 403 -4.58 -13.16 -20.86
CA TYR A 403 -5.67 -12.62 -21.65
C TYR A 403 -6.51 -13.73 -22.30
N GLY A 404 -7.84 -13.60 -22.23
CA GLY A 404 -8.80 -14.64 -22.60
C GLY A 404 -9.32 -15.45 -21.40
N GLU A 405 -8.82 -15.20 -20.18
CA GLU A 405 -9.31 -15.88 -18.98
C GLU A 405 -10.65 -15.32 -18.45
N GLY A 406 -11.03 -14.13 -18.91
CA GLY A 406 -12.23 -13.41 -18.49
C GLY A 406 -12.00 -12.48 -17.29
N GLY A 407 -12.67 -11.33 -17.27
CA GLY A 407 -12.41 -10.26 -16.31
C GLY A 407 -12.70 -10.67 -14.86
N ARG A 408 -13.80 -11.40 -14.64
CA ARG A 408 -14.16 -11.93 -13.31
C ARG A 408 -13.10 -12.89 -12.77
N ARG A 409 -12.49 -13.72 -13.62
CA ARG A 409 -11.46 -14.68 -13.21
C ARG A 409 -10.16 -13.96 -12.89
N ALA A 410 -9.73 -13.05 -13.76
CA ALA A 410 -8.55 -12.21 -13.52
C ALA A 410 -8.68 -11.42 -12.21
N PHE A 411 -9.84 -10.80 -11.96
CA PHE A 411 -10.10 -10.08 -10.71
C PHE A 411 -10.10 -10.99 -9.48
N SER A 412 -10.63 -12.20 -9.61
CA SER A 412 -10.60 -13.18 -8.52
C SER A 412 -9.17 -13.65 -8.19
N ARG A 413 -8.27 -13.73 -9.18
CA ARG A 413 -6.84 -13.98 -8.97
C ARG A 413 -6.17 -12.81 -8.23
N LEU A 414 -6.48 -11.57 -8.63
CA LEU A 414 -5.99 -10.38 -7.93
C LEU A 414 -6.38 -10.40 -6.44
N LEU A 415 -7.64 -10.69 -6.12
CA LEU A 415 -8.09 -10.78 -4.72
C LEU A 415 -7.36 -11.88 -3.94
N ARG A 416 -7.05 -13.01 -4.57
CA ARG A 416 -6.25 -14.07 -3.96
C ARG A 416 -4.82 -13.61 -3.65
N GLU A 417 -4.19 -12.91 -4.58
CA GLU A 417 -2.85 -12.34 -4.34
C GLU A 417 -2.87 -11.31 -3.20
N ILE A 418 -3.89 -10.43 -3.15
CA ILE A 418 -4.06 -9.46 -2.06
C ILE A 418 -4.21 -10.16 -0.70
N LEU A 419 -5.07 -11.19 -0.63
CA LEU A 419 -5.25 -12.01 0.57
C LEU A 419 -3.96 -12.68 1.02
N SER A 420 -3.09 -13.03 0.08
CA SER A 420 -1.84 -13.75 0.35
C SER A 420 -0.68 -12.81 0.71
N SER A 421 -0.66 -11.58 0.18
CA SER A 421 0.43 -10.63 0.37
C SER A 421 0.25 -9.69 1.56
N THR A 422 -1.01 -9.40 1.94
CA THR A 422 -1.34 -8.33 2.89
C THR A 422 -1.70 -8.88 4.26
N SER A 423 -0.95 -8.47 5.30
CA SER A 423 -1.20 -8.89 6.68
C SER A 423 -2.05 -7.93 7.53
N THR A 424 -2.27 -6.71 7.06
CA THR A 424 -2.97 -5.63 7.79
C THR A 424 -4.07 -5.04 6.93
N GLY A 425 -5.21 -4.71 7.51
CA GLY A 425 -6.30 -4.10 6.75
C GLY A 425 -7.14 -5.08 5.95
N ILE A 426 -6.88 -6.39 6.05
CA ILE A 426 -7.43 -7.37 5.12
C ILE A 426 -8.95 -7.54 5.24
N VAL A 427 -9.51 -7.34 6.44
CA VAL A 427 -10.96 -7.38 6.68
C VAL A 427 -11.69 -6.27 5.91
N ASP A 428 -11.01 -5.16 5.63
CA ASP A 428 -11.57 -4.06 4.84
C ASP A 428 -11.83 -4.48 3.38
N LEU A 429 -11.23 -5.56 2.88
CA LEU A 429 -11.53 -6.11 1.55
C LEU A 429 -12.99 -6.55 1.41
N PHE A 430 -13.64 -6.93 2.51
CA PHE A 430 -15.04 -7.36 2.54
C PHE A 430 -16.04 -6.19 2.62
N ASN A 431 -15.57 -4.95 2.67
CA ASN A 431 -16.38 -3.75 2.73
C ASN A 431 -16.88 -3.33 1.33
N TRP A 432 -17.69 -4.18 0.71
CA TRP A 432 -18.29 -3.98 -0.61
C TRP A 432 -19.81 -4.26 -0.56
N ALA A 433 -20.55 -3.78 -1.56
CA ALA A 433 -21.98 -4.03 -1.68
C ALA A 433 -22.36 -4.46 -3.11
N GLY A 434 -23.31 -5.39 -3.23
CA GLY A 434 -23.82 -5.86 -4.52
C GLY A 434 -24.32 -7.31 -4.48
N ARG A 435 -24.90 -7.77 -5.59
CA ARG A 435 -25.41 -9.15 -5.74
C ARG A 435 -24.46 -10.07 -6.53
N ASP A 436 -23.58 -9.49 -7.35
CA ASP A 436 -22.61 -10.24 -8.15
C ASP A 436 -21.38 -10.62 -7.33
N ALA A 437 -21.23 -11.90 -6.96
CA ALA A 437 -20.02 -12.34 -6.28
C ALA A 437 -18.93 -12.84 -7.24
N SER A 438 -17.70 -12.93 -6.71
CA SER A 438 -16.56 -13.55 -7.37
C SER A 438 -16.89 -14.97 -7.82
N SER A 439 -16.25 -15.41 -8.90
CA SER A 439 -16.30 -16.80 -9.36
C SER A 439 -15.80 -17.82 -8.33
N ILE A 440 -15.09 -17.39 -7.29
CA ILE A 440 -14.47 -18.27 -6.29
C ILE A 440 -15.29 -18.32 -4.98
N SER A 441 -15.93 -17.22 -4.57
CA SER A 441 -16.68 -17.17 -3.31
C SER A 441 -17.71 -16.05 -3.30
N ASN A 442 -18.84 -16.30 -2.63
CA ASN A 442 -19.93 -15.34 -2.42
C ASN A 442 -19.53 -14.14 -1.54
N ILE A 443 -18.46 -14.27 -0.75
CA ILE A 443 -17.97 -13.20 0.14
C ILE A 443 -17.03 -12.22 -0.58
N LEU A 444 -16.50 -12.60 -1.75
CA LEU A 444 -15.57 -11.79 -2.51
C LEU A 444 -16.31 -11.07 -3.65
N PRO A 445 -15.94 -9.82 -3.97
CA PRO A 445 -16.58 -9.08 -5.04
C PRO A 445 -16.17 -9.63 -6.42
N ALA A 446 -17.06 -9.51 -7.40
CA ALA A 446 -16.79 -9.85 -8.80
C ALA A 446 -16.00 -8.77 -9.55
N SER A 447 -16.07 -7.51 -9.09
CA SER A 447 -15.39 -6.37 -9.71
C SER A 447 -15.18 -5.21 -8.74
N PRO A 448 -14.28 -4.25 -9.07
CA PRO A 448 -14.12 -3.02 -8.29
C PRO A 448 -15.41 -2.17 -8.19
N ARG A 449 -16.35 -2.32 -9.13
CA ARG A 449 -17.61 -1.53 -9.16
C ARG A 449 -18.42 -1.67 -7.88
N GLN A 450 -18.30 -2.79 -7.17
CA GLN A 450 -19.00 -3.07 -5.92
C GLN A 450 -18.51 -2.23 -4.72
N PHE A 451 -17.38 -1.54 -4.89
CA PHE A 451 -16.88 -0.57 -3.91
C PHE A 451 -17.36 0.87 -4.20
N ALA A 452 -18.15 1.10 -5.26
CA ALA A 452 -18.62 2.44 -5.63
C ALA A 452 -19.48 3.12 -4.56
N TYR A 453 -20.23 2.33 -3.77
CA TYR A 453 -21.12 2.80 -2.71
C TYR A 453 -20.43 3.04 -1.37
N ARG A 454 -19.12 2.73 -1.27
CA ARG A 454 -18.34 3.06 -0.09
C ARG A 454 -18.34 4.58 0.12
N SER A 455 -18.29 5.06 1.37
CA SER A 455 -18.02 6.49 1.61
C SER A 455 -16.66 6.88 1.06
N SER A 456 -16.56 8.02 0.38
CA SER A 456 -15.31 8.56 -0.18
C SER A 456 -14.42 9.24 0.86
N SER A 457 -14.96 9.54 2.04
CA SER A 457 -14.19 10.05 3.15
C SER A 457 -13.09 9.07 3.53
N LEU A 458 -11.85 9.56 3.51
CA LEU A 458 -10.73 8.98 4.24
C LEU A 458 -11.06 9.07 5.72
N HIS A 459 -11.84 8.10 6.20
CA HIS A 459 -11.90 7.84 7.62
C HIS A 459 -10.60 7.13 7.97
N LEU A 460 -9.51 7.90 8.06
CA LEU A 460 -8.26 7.51 8.74
C LEU A 460 -8.50 6.92 10.15
N ARG A 461 -9.73 7.09 10.65
CA ARG A 461 -10.23 6.79 11.99
C ARG A 461 -11.23 5.63 12.04
N ARG A 462 -11.20 4.68 11.12
CA ARG A 462 -11.95 3.41 11.29
C ARG A 462 -10.96 2.24 11.32
N ASP A 463 -10.90 1.62 12.49
CA ASP A 463 -9.94 0.62 12.99
C ASP A 463 -9.59 -0.53 12.01
N LEU A 464 -10.42 -0.80 11.00
CA LEU A 464 -10.21 -1.91 10.09
C LEU A 464 -8.96 -1.81 9.22
N GLN A 465 -8.52 -0.62 8.82
CA GLN A 465 -7.41 -0.50 7.86
C GLN A 465 -6.06 -0.92 8.46
N PHE A 466 -5.92 -0.83 9.78
CA PHE A 466 -4.74 -1.28 10.52
C PHE A 466 -4.96 -2.65 11.17
N HIS A 467 -6.16 -3.19 11.04
CA HIS A 467 -6.53 -4.42 11.72
C HIS A 467 -5.69 -5.60 11.25
N LYS A 468 -5.06 -6.29 12.18
CA LYS A 468 -4.29 -7.52 11.92
C LYS A 468 -4.98 -8.73 12.54
N PRO A 469 -5.59 -9.61 11.74
CA PRO A 469 -6.23 -10.82 12.25
C PRO A 469 -5.26 -11.68 13.09
N CYS A 470 -5.79 -12.36 14.13
CA CYS A 470 -5.01 -13.28 14.96
C CYS A 470 -4.34 -14.41 14.17
N GLU A 471 -5.00 -14.89 13.11
CA GLU A 471 -4.49 -15.87 12.15
C GLU A 471 -4.70 -15.34 10.71
N PRO A 472 -3.81 -15.70 9.76
CA PRO A 472 -3.99 -15.33 8.36
C PRO A 472 -5.32 -15.81 7.77
N LEU A 473 -6.00 -14.92 7.03
CA LEU A 473 -7.21 -15.29 6.31
C LEU A 473 -6.84 -16.20 5.13
N THR A 474 -7.40 -17.41 5.08
CA THR A 474 -7.06 -18.38 4.02
C THR A 474 -8.28 -18.67 3.16
N LEU A 475 -8.18 -18.40 1.85
CA LEU A 475 -9.20 -18.79 0.88
C LEU A 475 -9.04 -20.27 0.51
N THR A 476 -10.09 -21.05 0.72
CA THR A 476 -10.14 -22.50 0.41
C THR A 476 -11.31 -22.82 -0.52
N HIS A 477 -11.40 -24.06 -1.00
CA HIS A 477 -12.57 -24.53 -1.77
C HIS A 477 -13.88 -24.51 -0.95
N ALA A 478 -13.80 -24.42 0.38
CA ALA A 478 -14.94 -24.33 1.28
C ALA A 478 -15.35 -22.88 1.64
N GLY A 479 -14.59 -21.87 1.21
CA GLY A 479 -14.79 -20.47 1.60
C GLY A 479 -13.56 -19.86 2.27
N ILE A 480 -13.75 -18.73 2.96
CA ILE A 480 -12.64 -18.03 3.63
C ILE A 480 -12.56 -18.47 5.08
N ARG A 481 -11.41 -19.00 5.49
CA ARG A 481 -11.10 -19.32 6.89
C ARG A 481 -10.73 -18.02 7.62
N ILE A 482 -11.56 -17.60 8.58
CA ILE A 482 -11.42 -16.35 9.34
C ILE A 482 -11.38 -16.66 10.85
N PRO A 483 -10.42 -16.08 11.61
CA PRO A 483 -10.46 -16.11 13.07
C PRO A 483 -11.56 -15.17 13.58
N ILE A 484 -12.42 -15.67 14.46
CA ILE A 484 -13.52 -14.92 15.07
C ILE A 484 -13.46 -15.07 16.58
N LEU A 485 -13.70 -13.97 17.30
CA LEU A 485 -13.88 -14.00 18.75
C LEU A 485 -15.37 -14.10 19.06
N LEU A 486 -15.78 -15.23 19.63
CA LEU A 486 -17.14 -15.43 20.12
C LEU A 486 -17.32 -14.64 21.41
N MET A 487 -18.24 -13.68 21.38
CA MET A 487 -18.60 -12.83 22.50
C MET A 487 -20.07 -13.01 22.87
N PRO A 488 -20.39 -13.30 24.14
CA PRO A 488 -21.77 -13.45 24.57
C PRO A 488 -22.42 -12.06 24.78
N GLY A 489 -23.72 -11.97 24.53
CA GLY A 489 -24.52 -10.76 24.68
C GLY A 489 -25.95 -11.05 25.14
N ILE A 490 -26.62 -10.03 25.69
CA ILE A 490 -28.02 -10.08 26.13
C ILE A 490 -28.83 -9.10 25.30
N SER A 491 -29.99 -9.54 24.77
CA SER A 491 -30.97 -8.62 24.18
C SER A 491 -31.86 -7.98 25.23
N VAL A 492 -32.15 -6.70 25.03
CA VAL A 492 -33.06 -5.89 25.84
C VAL A 492 -34.00 -5.16 24.88
N ARG A 493 -35.31 -5.34 25.05
CA ARG A 493 -36.32 -4.60 24.28
C ARG A 493 -36.31 -3.13 24.70
N ASN A 494 -36.41 -2.23 23.73
CA ASN A 494 -36.21 -0.78 23.90
C ASN A 494 -37.20 -0.06 24.84
N GLU A 495 -38.23 -0.75 25.33
CA GLU A 495 -39.22 -0.20 26.28
C GLU A 495 -38.64 0.07 27.69
N HIS A 496 -37.37 -0.29 27.94
CA HIS A 496 -36.75 -0.22 29.26
C HIS A 496 -35.44 0.59 29.25
N SER A 497 -35.56 1.91 29.10
CA SER A 497 -34.44 2.88 29.08
C SER A 497 -33.56 2.91 30.35
N ALA A 498 -33.95 2.19 31.41
CA ALA A 498 -33.24 2.14 32.68
C ALA A 498 -32.23 0.98 32.79
N PHE A 499 -32.20 0.02 31.85
CA PHE A 499 -31.25 -1.09 31.92
C PHE A 499 -29.81 -0.61 31.63
N LYS A 500 -28.92 -0.75 32.63
CA LYS A 500 -27.50 -0.38 32.50
C LYS A 500 -26.64 -1.63 32.52
N PRO A 501 -25.73 -1.82 31.55
CA PRO A 501 -24.88 -3.00 31.55
C PRO A 501 -23.88 -2.98 32.72
N VAL A 502 -23.63 -4.15 33.30
CA VAL A 502 -22.77 -4.31 34.49
C VAL A 502 -21.51 -5.10 34.13
N GLY A 503 -20.35 -4.57 34.46
CA GLY A 503 -19.05 -5.19 34.18
C GLY A 503 -17.94 -4.15 34.15
N GLU A 504 -16.69 -4.58 33.99
CA GLU A 504 -15.56 -3.67 33.76
C GLU A 504 -15.58 -3.06 32.35
N PHE A 505 -16.08 -3.84 31.39
CA PHE A 505 -16.24 -3.48 29.99
C PHE A 505 -17.67 -3.77 29.55
N THR A 506 -18.23 -2.89 28.73
CA THR A 506 -19.57 -3.06 28.17
C THR A 506 -19.59 -2.55 26.74
N ALA A 507 -20.42 -3.14 25.89
CA ALA A 507 -20.71 -2.56 24.58
C ALA A 507 -22.20 -2.68 24.27
N THR A 508 -22.71 -1.74 23.47
CA THR A 508 -24.10 -1.74 23.02
C THR A 508 -24.19 -1.79 21.51
N ALA A 509 -25.10 -2.64 21.01
CA ALA A 509 -25.42 -2.79 19.61
C ALA A 509 -26.93 -2.61 19.43
N ASN A 510 -27.34 -1.64 18.63
CA ASN A 510 -28.75 -1.44 18.30
C ASN A 510 -29.02 -2.15 16.97
N ILE A 511 -29.88 -3.16 16.99
CA ILE A 511 -30.31 -3.88 15.78
C ILE A 511 -31.82 -3.77 15.70
N SER A 512 -32.35 -3.36 14.54
CA SER A 512 -33.76 -3.56 14.25
C SER A 512 -33.96 -4.96 13.67
N ALA A 513 -34.81 -5.75 14.30
CA ALA A 513 -35.29 -7.00 13.74
C ALA A 513 -36.70 -6.77 13.19
N THR A 514 -36.98 -7.26 11.99
CA THR A 514 -38.34 -7.30 11.44
C THR A 514 -38.96 -8.63 11.84
N VAL A 515 -40.03 -8.59 12.64
CA VAL A 515 -40.82 -9.77 12.99
C VAL A 515 -42.26 -9.41 12.65
N ASP A 516 -42.91 -10.21 11.79
CA ASP A 516 -44.30 -10.00 11.36
C ASP A 516 -44.61 -8.58 10.83
N ASP A 517 -43.72 -8.05 9.96
CA ASP A 517 -43.77 -6.70 9.39
C ASP A 517 -43.65 -5.53 10.40
N GLU A 518 -43.47 -5.81 11.69
CA GLU A 518 -43.13 -4.80 12.69
C GLU A 518 -41.62 -4.65 12.89
N HIS A 519 -41.15 -3.41 12.89
CA HIS A 519 -39.76 -3.07 13.16
C HIS A 519 -39.52 -2.98 14.67
N ILE A 520 -38.92 -4.02 15.26
CA ILE A 520 -38.66 -4.05 16.70
C ILE A 520 -37.20 -3.63 16.95
N PRO A 521 -36.94 -2.40 17.44
CA PRO A 521 -35.60 -2.01 17.83
C PRO A 521 -35.19 -2.80 19.08
N THR A 522 -34.11 -3.56 18.96
CA THR A 522 -33.55 -4.38 20.04
C THR A 522 -32.14 -3.90 20.36
N THR A 523 -31.89 -3.59 21.63
CA THR A 523 -30.57 -3.19 22.11
C THR A 523 -29.88 -4.40 22.70
N TYR A 524 -28.68 -4.71 22.21
CA TYR A 524 -27.86 -5.82 22.68
C TYR A 524 -26.74 -5.28 23.56
N HIS A 525 -26.61 -5.81 24.77
CA HIS A 525 -25.51 -5.51 25.68
C HIS A 525 -24.50 -6.65 25.64
N LEU A 526 -23.26 -6.34 25.29
CA LEU A 526 -22.14 -7.26 25.20
C LEU A 526 -21.24 -7.11 26.42
N LEU A 527 -20.59 -8.21 26.84
CA LEU A 527 -19.71 -8.27 28.01
C LEU A 527 -20.39 -7.91 29.34
N ASP A 528 -21.71 -7.99 29.39
CA ASP A 528 -22.42 -7.87 30.64
C ASP A 528 -22.10 -9.08 31.53
N SER A 529 -21.55 -8.84 32.72
CA SER A 529 -21.19 -9.87 33.70
C SER A 529 -22.35 -10.81 34.05
N ARG A 530 -23.61 -10.39 33.85
CA ARG A 530 -24.81 -11.21 34.07
C ARG A 530 -25.00 -12.28 32.99
N VAL A 531 -24.34 -12.19 31.83
CA VAL A 531 -24.40 -13.22 30.77
C VAL A 531 -23.71 -14.52 31.24
N SER A 532 -22.73 -14.41 32.15
CA SER A 532 -21.94 -15.53 32.69
C SER A 532 -22.73 -16.44 33.67
N MET A 533 -23.98 -16.09 34.01
CA MET A 533 -24.83 -16.82 34.97
C MET A 533 -25.48 -18.10 34.38
N LYS A 534 -24.64 -19.03 33.92
CA LYS A 534 -24.74 -20.50 33.70
C LYS A 534 -26.03 -21.25 33.29
N ASP A 535 -27.22 -20.67 33.11
CA ASP A 535 -28.38 -21.43 32.60
C ASP A 535 -28.96 -20.81 31.34
N GLY A 536 -28.79 -21.49 30.21
CA GLY A 536 -29.17 -21.07 28.85
C GLY A 536 -30.67 -21.02 28.55
N ARG A 537 -31.52 -20.63 29.51
CA ARG A 537 -32.94 -20.34 29.28
C ARG A 537 -33.23 -18.93 29.76
N GLY A 538 -33.88 -18.12 28.91
CA GLY A 538 -34.13 -16.69 29.14
C GLY A 538 -34.51 -16.39 30.59
N LYS A 539 -33.59 -15.75 31.32
CA LYS A 539 -33.82 -15.34 32.71
C LYS A 539 -34.47 -13.96 32.68
N VAL A 540 -35.49 -13.79 33.53
CA VAL A 540 -36.00 -12.46 33.88
C VAL A 540 -34.95 -11.82 34.78
N ILE A 541 -34.17 -10.90 34.25
CA ILE A 541 -33.24 -10.08 35.04
C ILE A 541 -34.09 -9.02 35.74
N VAL A 542 -34.06 -8.98 37.08
CA VAL A 542 -34.76 -7.97 37.87
C VAL A 542 -33.73 -6.99 38.41
N GLU A 543 -33.79 -5.74 37.96
CA GLU A 543 -32.95 -4.64 38.44
C GLU A 543 -33.86 -3.43 38.69
N ASP A 544 -33.80 -2.83 39.89
CA ASP A 544 -34.64 -1.70 40.31
C ASP A 544 -36.16 -1.90 40.08
N GLY A 545 -36.64 -3.15 40.18
CA GLY A 545 -38.05 -3.52 39.97
C GLY A 545 -38.45 -3.76 38.51
N ILE A 546 -37.51 -3.63 37.56
CA ILE A 546 -37.75 -3.82 36.13
C ILE A 546 -37.44 -5.27 35.74
N LYS A 547 -38.42 -5.98 35.18
CA LYS A 547 -38.29 -7.37 34.69
C LYS A 547 -37.87 -7.37 33.22
N VAL A 548 -36.62 -7.71 32.93
CA VAL A 548 -36.10 -7.81 31.55
C VAL A 548 -36.01 -9.27 31.13
N LEU A 549 -36.73 -9.66 30.07
CA LEU A 549 -36.57 -10.96 29.40
C LEU A 549 -35.26 -10.95 28.59
N ALA A 550 -34.18 -11.41 29.20
CA ALA A 550 -32.87 -11.47 28.58
C ALA A 550 -32.74 -12.75 27.75
N HIS A 551 -32.77 -12.62 26.41
CA HIS A 551 -32.33 -13.70 25.53
C HIS A 551 -30.82 -13.58 25.32
N GLN A 552 -30.11 -14.70 25.48
CA GLN A 552 -28.66 -14.74 25.25
C GLN A 552 -28.38 -14.92 23.76
N TYR A 553 -27.43 -14.16 23.26
CA TYR A 553 -26.92 -14.24 21.90
C TYR A 553 -25.41 -14.38 21.93
N THR A 554 -24.85 -14.90 20.85
CA THR A 554 -23.41 -14.86 20.64
C THR A 554 -23.12 -14.08 19.38
N PHE A 555 -22.11 -13.25 19.48
CA PHE A 555 -21.60 -12.41 18.43
C PHE A 555 -20.22 -12.93 18.02
N ALA A 556 -20.02 -13.18 16.74
CA ALA A 556 -18.71 -13.44 16.15
C ALA A 556 -18.06 -12.11 15.80
N VAL A 557 -17.11 -11.65 16.62
CA VAL A 557 -16.31 -10.44 16.35
C VAL A 557 -15.19 -10.77 15.37
N LEU A 558 -15.15 -10.03 14.26
CA LEU A 558 -14.28 -10.31 13.11
C LEU A 558 -12.93 -9.60 13.19
N ASN A 559 -12.84 -8.54 13.97
CA ASN A 559 -11.67 -7.66 14.02
C ASN A 559 -10.93 -7.71 15.38
N ALA A 560 -10.88 -8.87 16.02
CA ALA A 560 -10.04 -9.11 17.21
C ALA A 560 -8.60 -9.45 16.81
N GLU A 561 -7.61 -8.93 17.55
CA GLU A 561 -6.18 -9.05 17.22
C GLU A 561 -5.41 -9.79 18.30
N MET A 562 -4.25 -10.34 17.96
CA MET A 562 -3.28 -10.84 18.94
C MET A 562 -2.14 -9.81 19.06
N ASN A 563 -1.91 -9.29 20.27
CA ASN A 563 -0.81 -8.37 20.51
C ASN A 563 0.53 -9.12 20.72
N VAL A 564 1.63 -8.37 20.80
CA VAL A 564 2.99 -8.93 20.96
C VAL A 564 3.20 -9.70 22.28
N LEU A 565 2.33 -9.49 23.27
CA LEU A 565 2.35 -10.17 24.57
C LEU A 565 1.45 -11.42 24.58
N GLY A 566 0.91 -11.84 23.43
CA GLY A 566 0.00 -12.99 23.34
C GLY A 566 -1.37 -12.75 23.96
N ARG A 567 -1.78 -11.49 24.12
CA ARG A 567 -3.12 -11.12 24.61
C ARG A 567 -4.03 -10.79 23.43
N ILE A 568 -5.30 -11.14 23.54
CA ILE A 568 -6.32 -10.75 22.57
C ILE A 568 -6.69 -9.28 22.79
N ARG A 569 -6.48 -8.47 21.77
CA ARG A 569 -6.92 -7.09 21.71
C ARG A 569 -8.29 -7.03 21.04
N ILE A 570 -9.26 -6.52 21.78
CA ILE A 570 -10.58 -6.16 21.26
C ILE A 570 -10.56 -4.65 20.96
N PRO A 571 -10.69 -4.23 19.68
CA PRO A 571 -10.66 -2.81 19.34
C PRO A 571 -11.88 -2.08 19.88
N GLN A 572 -11.79 -0.75 19.97
CA GLN A 572 -12.91 0.05 20.44
C GLN A 572 -14.12 -0.06 19.50
N VAL A 573 -13.90 -0.11 18.17
CA VAL A 573 -14.97 -0.38 17.20
C VAL A 573 -14.91 -1.84 16.78
N CYS A 574 -15.93 -2.61 17.13
CA CYS A 574 -16.02 -4.02 16.79
C CYS A 574 -17.01 -4.25 15.65
N ILE A 575 -16.63 -5.08 14.69
CA ILE A 575 -17.53 -5.60 13.66
C ILE A 575 -17.90 -7.01 14.06
N ALA A 576 -19.20 -7.23 14.24
CA ALA A 576 -19.67 -8.50 14.74
C ALA A 576 -20.90 -9.00 14.02
N VAL A 577 -20.99 -10.33 13.93
CA VAL A 577 -22.09 -11.02 13.29
C VAL A 577 -22.81 -11.85 14.34
N PRO A 578 -24.13 -11.68 14.54
CA PRO A 578 -24.88 -12.55 15.43
C PRO A 578 -24.94 -13.96 14.84
N ILE A 579 -24.62 -14.96 15.65
CA ILE A 579 -24.61 -16.37 15.26
C ILE A 579 -25.48 -17.22 16.19
N ALA A 580 -26.08 -18.27 15.64
CA ALA A 580 -26.81 -19.26 16.43
C ALA A 580 -25.82 -20.14 17.22
N CYS A 581 -26.08 -20.33 18.52
CA CYS A 581 -25.18 -20.99 19.46
C CYS A 581 -25.77 -22.25 20.09
N SER A 582 -24.90 -23.00 20.76
CA SER A 582 -25.29 -24.15 21.57
C SER A 582 -25.92 -23.70 22.90
N GLU A 583 -26.32 -24.66 23.75
CA GLU A 583 -26.83 -24.39 25.11
C GLU A 583 -25.85 -23.58 25.97
N LYS A 584 -24.55 -23.57 25.64
CA LYS A 584 -23.52 -22.79 26.35
C LYS A 584 -23.24 -21.45 25.65
N ALA A 585 -23.41 -20.34 26.37
CA ALA A 585 -23.11 -18.99 25.90
C ALA A 585 -21.66 -18.86 25.39
N GLY A 586 -21.48 -18.18 24.25
CA GLY A 586 -20.16 -18.01 23.63
C GLY A 586 -19.63 -19.24 22.88
N SER A 587 -20.44 -20.28 22.65
CA SER A 587 -20.02 -21.50 21.95
C SER A 587 -20.95 -21.88 20.80
N VAL A 588 -20.40 -22.45 19.73
CA VAL A 588 -21.17 -22.93 18.56
C VAL A 588 -21.47 -24.42 18.71
N THR A 589 -22.71 -24.85 18.44
CA THR A 589 -23.09 -26.28 18.42
C THR A 589 -22.31 -27.02 17.35
N ASP A 590 -21.60 -28.06 17.73
CA ASP A 590 -20.88 -28.91 16.78
C ASP A 590 -21.86 -29.91 16.14
N MET A 591 -22.34 -29.62 14.93
CA MET A 591 -23.31 -30.49 14.21
C MET A 591 -22.64 -31.46 13.22
N GLY A 592 -21.42 -31.92 13.52
CA GLY A 592 -20.63 -32.81 12.65
C GLY A 592 -19.64 -32.05 11.76
N ASN A 593 -19.18 -32.66 10.65
CA ASN A 593 -18.02 -32.17 9.89
C ASN A 593 -18.15 -30.73 9.34
N PHE A 594 -19.36 -30.24 9.06
CA PHE A 594 -19.63 -28.86 8.64
C PHE A 594 -20.99 -28.38 9.13
N THR A 595 -21.03 -27.27 9.87
CA THR A 595 -22.27 -26.61 10.30
C THR A 595 -22.45 -25.30 9.53
N ARG A 596 -23.54 -25.16 8.77
CA ARG A 596 -23.91 -23.88 8.14
C ARG A 596 -24.69 -23.05 9.14
N ILE A 597 -24.18 -21.85 9.43
CA ILE A 597 -24.83 -20.91 10.34
C ILE A 597 -25.38 -19.76 9.49
N PHE A 598 -26.70 -19.59 9.48
CA PHE A 598 -27.30 -18.40 8.89
C PHE A 598 -27.07 -17.22 9.83
N THR A 599 -26.59 -16.12 9.28
CA THR A 599 -26.29 -14.91 10.05
C THR A 599 -27.16 -13.76 9.63
N GLN A 600 -27.49 -12.87 10.57
CA GLN A 600 -28.12 -11.59 10.24
C GLN A 600 -27.08 -10.58 9.74
N ALA A 601 -27.53 -9.38 9.38
CA ALA A 601 -26.63 -8.30 8.97
C ALA A 601 -25.55 -8.03 10.04
N PRO A 602 -24.29 -7.82 9.64
CA PRO A 602 -23.23 -7.46 10.57
C PRO A 602 -23.57 -6.15 11.29
N VAL A 603 -23.16 -6.07 12.55
CA VAL A 603 -23.42 -4.96 13.45
C VAL A 603 -22.10 -4.35 13.85
N VAL A 604 -22.06 -3.02 13.93
CA VAL A 604 -20.92 -2.29 14.45
C VAL A 604 -21.26 -1.79 15.85
N PHE A 605 -20.46 -2.17 16.85
CA PHE A 605 -20.62 -1.69 18.22
C PHE A 605 -19.36 -1.02 18.74
N LYS A 606 -19.54 -0.16 19.76
CA LYS A 606 -18.44 0.53 20.44
C LYS A 606 -18.22 -0.06 21.83
N LEU A 607 -17.00 -0.50 22.09
CA LEU A 607 -16.56 -0.98 23.40
C LEU A 607 -16.32 0.22 24.33
N LEU A 608 -16.90 0.17 25.52
CA LEU A 608 -16.82 1.19 26.56
C LEU A 608 -16.19 0.59 27.82
N ARG A 609 -15.26 1.32 28.45
CA ARG A 609 -14.63 0.97 29.72
C ARG A 609 -15.22 1.81 30.85
N LYS A 610 -15.64 1.18 31.95
CA LYS A 610 -16.38 1.84 33.04
C LYS A 610 -15.57 2.89 33.83
N ARG A 611 -14.23 2.81 33.81
CA ARG A 611 -13.31 3.76 34.46
C ARG A 611 -12.32 4.31 33.44
N LEU A 612 -12.60 5.48 32.88
CA LEU A 612 -11.58 6.30 32.22
C LEU A 612 -11.29 7.48 33.14
N PRO A 613 -10.05 7.64 33.67
CA PRO A 613 -9.62 8.93 34.20
C PRO A 613 -9.53 9.95 33.04
N GLN A 614 -9.42 11.22 33.41
CA GLN A 614 -9.38 12.43 32.58
C GLN A 614 -8.71 12.31 31.19
N ALA A 615 -9.23 13.10 30.25
CA ALA A 615 -8.69 13.50 28.95
C ALA A 615 -7.47 12.70 28.43
N LEU A 616 -7.74 11.61 27.71
CA LEU A 616 -6.76 10.91 26.90
C LEU A 616 -6.33 11.77 25.70
N SER A 617 -5.04 11.76 25.36
CA SER A 617 -4.53 12.36 24.12
C SER A 617 -5.09 11.66 22.87
N TYR A 618 -5.01 12.32 21.70
CA TYR A 618 -5.46 11.77 20.42
C TYR A 618 -4.81 10.41 20.07
N SER A 619 -3.54 10.22 20.45
CA SER A 619 -2.79 8.96 20.31
C SER A 619 -3.23 7.88 21.30
N GLU A 620 -3.67 8.23 22.50
CA GLU A 620 -4.12 7.25 23.51
C GLU A 620 -5.55 6.77 23.26
N LEU A 621 -6.39 7.62 22.64
CA LEU A 621 -7.70 7.24 22.11
C LEU A 621 -7.59 6.26 20.92
N HIS A 622 -6.51 6.36 20.13
CA HIS A 622 -6.23 5.49 18.97
C HIS A 622 -5.91 4.03 19.36
N PHE A 623 -5.48 3.80 20.61
CA PHE A 623 -5.08 2.48 21.13
C PHE A 623 -5.94 2.00 22.30
N SER A 624 -7.07 2.67 22.59
CA SER A 624 -7.96 2.32 23.71
C SER A 624 -8.86 1.11 23.41
N GLY A 625 -8.28 0.03 22.87
CA GLY A 625 -8.87 -1.30 22.90
C GLY A 625 -8.71 -1.95 24.28
N VAL A 626 -9.15 -3.19 24.40
CA VAL A 626 -8.99 -3.98 25.63
C VAL A 626 -8.11 -5.18 25.34
N ASP A 627 -6.99 -5.26 26.05
CA ASP A 627 -6.07 -6.39 25.98
C ASP A 627 -6.43 -7.41 27.07
N LEU A 628 -7.01 -8.54 26.65
CA LEU A 628 -7.39 -9.65 27.51
C LEU A 628 -6.38 -10.79 27.38
N ALA A 629 -5.93 -11.31 28.51
CA ALA A 629 -5.16 -12.56 28.52
C ALA A 629 -6.06 -13.74 28.09
N LEU A 630 -5.47 -14.80 27.53
CA LEU A 630 -6.24 -15.94 26.98
C LEU A 630 -7.07 -16.66 28.04
N ASP A 631 -6.54 -16.79 29.25
CA ASP A 631 -7.21 -17.33 30.44
C ASP A 631 -8.38 -16.45 30.90
N ALA A 632 -8.28 -15.13 30.71
CA ALA A 632 -9.36 -14.19 31.00
C ALA A 632 -10.54 -14.29 30.00
N LEU A 633 -10.39 -14.95 28.85
CA LEU A 633 -11.51 -15.16 27.92
C LEU A 633 -12.56 -16.09 28.52
N GLU A 634 -12.12 -17.19 29.13
CA GLU A 634 -13.03 -18.18 29.73
C GLU A 634 -13.85 -17.59 30.88
N SER A 635 -13.24 -16.74 31.70
CA SER A 635 -13.93 -16.07 32.81
C SER A 635 -15.04 -15.12 32.34
N HIS A 636 -14.93 -14.62 31.10
CA HIS A 636 -15.94 -13.78 30.46
C HIS A 636 -16.85 -14.55 29.48
N GLY A 637 -16.73 -15.88 29.41
CA GLY A 637 -17.50 -16.71 28.48
C GLY A 637 -17.18 -16.45 27.00
N MET A 638 -15.98 -15.95 26.70
CA MET A 638 -15.51 -15.70 25.35
C MET A 638 -14.67 -16.87 24.82
N GLN A 639 -14.69 -17.07 23.50
CA GLN A 639 -13.89 -18.11 22.85
C GLN A 639 -13.34 -17.61 21.51
N LEU A 640 -12.02 -17.67 21.32
CA LEU A 640 -11.42 -17.46 20.00
C LEU A 640 -11.53 -18.76 19.20
N VAL A 641 -12.15 -18.70 18.02
CA VAL A 641 -12.30 -19.86 17.13
C VAL A 641 -11.97 -19.47 15.70
N VAL A 642 -11.60 -20.46 14.89
CA VAL A 642 -11.36 -20.24 13.45
C VAL A 642 -12.42 -20.99 12.66
N LYS A 643 -13.15 -20.28 11.79
CA LYS A 643 -14.29 -20.85 11.04
C LYS A 643 -14.27 -20.40 9.59
N HIS A 644 -14.95 -21.17 8.73
CA HIS A 644 -15.14 -20.80 7.33
C HIS A 644 -16.38 -19.91 7.19
N MET A 645 -16.24 -18.82 6.44
CA MET A 645 -17.33 -17.98 5.94
C MET A 645 -17.60 -18.21 4.46
#